data_AF-A0A183MQW2-F1
#
_entry.id   AF-A0A183MQW2-F1
#
_cell.length_a   1.000
_cell.length_b   1.000
_cell.length_c   1.000
_cell.angle_alpha   90.00
_cell.angle_beta   90.00
_cell.angle_gamma   90.00
#
_symmetry.space_group_name_H-M   'P 1'
#
loop_
_entity.id
_entity.type
_entity.pdbx_description
1 polymer ?
#
loop_
_entity_poly.entity_id
_entity_poly.type
_entity_poly.pdbx_seq_one_letter_code
_entity_poly.pdbx_strand_id
1 'polypeptide(L)'
;MCFLYYVDTLTYLGVITSNQGIQSARIVFTLFTIWMVGSGIMHVIEHLGDFWLNENHRGTWSYFESCYFLLVTLSTVGYGDYVTHSTLGRLFICIFIPVAMGVSASFVPELFRNFNNNYTNSSDRYEPISGERHVIVCGNFDNESIRAFIKGFLYGCQAKGRMRINMVLLRPIPLDYALKAILSPYHAWVRYFVGTPNNPHDLARTKLKEARAAFILATPNTKFRDDEDSANIMQAIAIKARKKNLRVILQLHYFRNKCLMNNFPRWTYLANDMVVCMEELKLGLMAYNCLAPGFSTLIVNLLNAHGSKPRIFEYERWRIEYEYGFRMQLHDVGISHEFSNLFIRDLAIFVYEKWNLILLAIRINGLEKSSMLINPIEVNCPVNNNSMRAIVISSDYSSALNETWSYDTRSTHFFRHSFTTTSPNLLHDTRNLLFDQPRGRSETRKMDSNSRNLALPNNIPARCMNYSPIRTPSHSSQVDRTGSFHWVPDIPLTRATLSPNQAASLNFNRHFLVCVAGKSTNGPLNLENFIMPLRFHWQRVRDIVILGDSHLIGPLEWVKLKNLPRIFIVDGDPCSFNDLHSVHLCQCNACVVLGYSAEEPHSQCVDPSLQDRVTLLCAMNIRSLLQKEQHLVHLTTELRMSIRFI
;
A
#
# COMPACT_ATOMS: atom_id res chain seq x y z
N MET A 1 58.86 16.59 5.09
CA MET A 1 58.02 17.80 5.26
C MET A 1 57.30 18.21 3.97
N CYS A 2 57.97 18.30 2.79
CA CYS A 2 57.29 18.77 1.56
C CYS A 2 56.13 17.91 1.03
N PHE A 3 56.15 16.57 1.22
CA PHE A 3 55.11 15.71 0.65
C PHE A 3 53.73 15.80 1.34
N LEU A 4 53.68 16.23 2.60
CA LEU A 4 52.41 16.35 3.34
C LEU A 4 51.55 17.52 2.84
N TYR A 5 52.17 18.56 2.26
CA TYR A 5 51.48 19.72 1.71
C TYR A 5 50.97 19.54 0.28
N TYR A 6 51.28 18.40 -0.38
CA TYR A 6 50.90 18.17 -1.77
C TYR A 6 49.39 18.04 -1.96
N VAL A 7 48.67 17.52 -0.96
CA VAL A 7 47.21 17.47 -1.04
C VAL A 7 46.61 18.86 -0.87
N ASP A 8 47.20 19.69 -0.01
CA ASP A 8 46.73 21.06 0.17
C ASP A 8 46.96 21.89 -1.11
N THR A 9 48.08 21.72 -1.80
CA THR A 9 48.28 22.37 -3.11
C THR A 9 47.29 21.90 -4.17
N LEU A 10 46.96 20.60 -4.23
CA LEU A 10 45.90 20.08 -5.12
C LEU A 10 44.52 20.65 -4.79
N THR A 11 44.23 20.93 -3.51
CA THR A 11 42.99 21.62 -3.13
C THR A 11 43.02 23.09 -3.51
N TYR A 12 44.14 23.79 -3.35
CA TYR A 12 44.29 25.18 -3.78
C TYR A 12 44.18 25.34 -5.31
N LEU A 13 44.65 24.36 -6.07
CA LEU A 13 44.51 24.30 -7.53
C LEU A 13 43.10 23.91 -8.01
N GLY A 14 42.18 23.58 -7.09
CA GLY A 14 40.81 23.22 -7.41
C GLY A 14 40.64 21.85 -8.09
N VAL A 15 41.68 21.01 -8.13
CA VAL A 15 41.63 19.70 -8.77
C VAL A 15 40.77 18.72 -7.97
N ILE A 16 40.82 18.80 -6.64
CA ILE A 16 40.02 17.96 -5.74
C ILE A 16 39.09 18.86 -4.93
N THR A 17 37.80 18.78 -5.21
CA THR A 17 36.77 19.61 -4.54
C THR A 17 35.93 18.83 -3.53
N SER A 18 35.94 17.49 -3.58
CA SER A 18 35.16 16.64 -2.68
C SER A 18 35.92 16.36 -1.37
N ASN A 19 35.26 16.55 -0.22
CA ASN A 19 35.82 16.22 1.10
C ASN A 19 36.30 14.76 1.18
N GLN A 20 35.56 13.82 0.61
CA GLN A 20 35.97 12.42 0.56
C GLN A 20 37.20 12.22 -0.31
N GLY A 21 37.27 12.92 -1.45
CA GLY A 21 38.43 12.92 -2.34
C GLY A 21 39.69 13.44 -1.65
N ILE A 22 39.56 14.52 -0.87
CA ILE A 22 40.65 15.10 -0.08
C ILE A 22 41.14 14.11 0.97
N GLN A 23 40.23 13.49 1.73
CA GLN A 23 40.57 12.49 2.74
C GLN A 23 41.26 11.27 2.12
N SER A 24 40.71 10.70 1.04
CA SER A 24 41.33 9.56 0.35
C SER A 24 42.71 9.90 -0.20
N ALA A 25 42.87 11.10 -0.79
CA ALA A 25 44.15 11.55 -1.31
C ALA A 25 45.18 11.69 -0.18
N ARG A 26 44.82 12.33 0.96
CA ARG A 26 45.69 12.45 2.12
C ARG A 26 46.18 11.10 2.63
N ILE A 27 45.29 10.12 2.75
CA ILE A 27 45.65 8.78 3.23
C ILE A 27 46.60 8.08 2.24
N VAL A 28 46.29 8.08 0.94
CA VAL A 28 47.12 7.44 -0.10
C VAL A 28 48.51 8.08 -0.16
N PHE A 29 48.60 9.41 -0.18
CA PHE A 29 49.89 10.09 -0.21
C PHE A 29 50.69 9.86 1.08
N THR A 30 50.05 9.84 2.25
CA THR A 30 50.76 9.57 3.51
C THR A 30 51.33 8.15 3.53
N LEU A 31 50.56 7.13 3.16
CA LEU A 31 51.04 5.75 3.06
C LEU A 31 52.19 5.61 2.06
N PHE A 32 52.05 6.23 0.88
CA PHE A 32 53.09 6.23 -0.14
C PHE A 32 54.39 6.87 0.36
N THR A 33 54.30 7.99 1.10
CA THR A 33 55.49 8.66 1.64
C THR A 33 56.18 7.85 2.73
N ILE A 34 55.44 7.22 3.63
CA ILE A 34 56.01 6.36 4.69
C ILE A 34 56.73 5.17 4.05
N TRP A 35 56.13 4.56 3.02
CA TRP A 35 56.75 3.46 2.27
C TRP A 35 58.05 3.89 1.58
N MET A 36 58.02 4.95 0.77
CA MET A 36 59.20 5.41 0.03
C MET A 36 60.33 5.90 0.95
N VAL A 37 60.01 6.64 2.01
CA VAL A 37 61.02 7.10 2.98
C VAL A 37 61.59 5.94 3.77
N GLY A 38 60.74 5.01 4.23
CA GLY A 38 61.18 3.79 4.90
C GLY A 38 62.16 3.01 4.03
N SER A 39 61.84 2.84 2.73
CA SER A 39 62.67 2.08 1.80
C SER A 39 63.99 2.77 1.49
N GLY A 40 64.00 4.11 1.45
CA GLY A 40 65.23 4.89 1.35
C GLY A 40 66.14 4.72 2.56
N ILE A 41 65.60 4.77 3.77
CA ILE A 41 66.36 4.53 5.01
C ILE A 41 66.94 3.10 5.01
N MET A 42 66.11 2.13 4.65
CA MET A 42 66.50 0.71 4.57
C MET A 42 67.63 0.48 3.56
N HIS A 43 67.50 1.07 2.36
CA HIS A 43 68.54 1.02 1.32
C HIS A 43 69.87 1.60 1.80
N VAL A 44 69.83 2.77 2.46
CA VAL A 44 71.03 3.42 3.00
C VAL A 44 71.69 2.57 4.09
N ILE A 45 70.91 2.01 5.02
CA ILE A 45 71.46 1.18 6.11
C ILE A 45 72.17 -0.05 5.56
N GLU A 46 71.60 -0.73 4.57
CA GLU A 46 72.23 -1.92 3.96
C GLU A 46 73.44 -1.58 3.08
N HIS A 47 73.51 -0.36 2.53
CA HIS A 47 74.70 0.11 1.80
C HIS A 47 75.83 0.54 2.73
N LEU A 48 75.50 1.12 3.89
CA LEU A 48 76.47 1.59 4.86
C LEU A 48 77.04 0.44 5.71
N GLY A 49 76.21 -0.56 6.00
CA GLY A 49 76.54 -1.67 6.88
C GLY A 49 76.75 -1.25 8.34
N ASP A 50 77.35 -2.17 9.10
CA ASP A 50 77.63 -1.99 10.51
C ASP A 50 78.94 -1.21 10.69
N PHE A 51 78.86 0.09 10.99
CA PHE A 51 80.02 0.98 11.06
C PHE A 51 81.09 0.59 12.11
N TRP A 52 80.75 -0.31 13.02
CA TRP A 52 81.62 -0.84 14.07
C TRP A 52 82.39 -2.11 13.69
N LEU A 53 82.08 -2.74 12.54
CA LEU A 53 82.82 -3.88 12.02
C LEU A 53 83.66 -3.44 10.82
N ASN A 54 84.97 -3.67 10.86
CA ASN A 54 85.90 -3.41 9.74
C ASN A 54 85.75 -4.48 8.63
N GLU A 55 84.51 -4.78 8.23
CA GLU A 55 84.21 -5.65 7.10
C GLU A 55 83.62 -4.81 5.97
N ASN A 56 84.21 -4.89 4.78
CA ASN A 56 83.70 -4.25 3.56
C ASN A 56 82.40 -4.93 3.11
N HIS A 57 81.29 -4.62 3.77
CA HIS A 57 79.96 -5.02 3.33
C HIS A 57 79.60 -4.21 2.08
N ARG A 58 79.61 -4.86 0.91
CA ARG A 58 79.04 -4.29 -0.31
C ARG A 58 77.54 -4.60 -0.30
N GLY A 59 76.73 -3.62 0.12
CA GLY A 59 75.28 -3.72 0.00
C GLY A 59 74.87 -4.06 -1.43
N THR A 60 74.09 -5.11 -1.62
CA THR A 60 73.70 -5.62 -2.95
C THR A 60 72.31 -5.17 -3.39
N TRP A 61 71.52 -4.56 -2.50
CA TRP A 61 70.11 -4.27 -2.75
C TRP A 61 69.91 -2.95 -3.48
N SER A 62 69.38 -2.99 -4.69
CA SER A 62 68.83 -1.80 -5.32
C SER A 62 67.74 -1.15 -4.45
N TYR A 63 67.51 0.15 -4.66
CA TYR A 63 66.43 0.88 -4.00
C TYR A 63 65.06 0.22 -4.22
N PHE A 64 64.83 -0.33 -5.42
CA PHE A 64 63.58 -1.02 -5.75
C PHE A 64 63.43 -2.37 -5.02
N GLU A 65 64.52 -3.09 -4.79
CA GLU A 65 64.50 -4.30 -3.94
C GLU A 65 64.21 -3.95 -2.48
N SER A 66 64.71 -2.80 -2.01
CA SER A 66 64.37 -2.28 -0.67
C SER A 66 62.90 -1.83 -0.58
N CYS A 67 62.33 -1.33 -1.68
CA CYS A 67 60.89 -1.02 -1.79
C CYS A 67 60.04 -2.29 -1.74
N TYR A 68 60.44 -3.33 -2.48
CA TYR A 68 59.79 -4.63 -2.47
C TYR A 68 59.85 -5.27 -1.08
N PHE A 69 61.02 -5.30 -0.45
CA PHE A 69 61.21 -5.85 0.89
C PHE A 69 60.31 -5.15 1.93
N LEU A 70 60.24 -3.81 1.93
CA LEU A 70 59.34 -3.10 2.83
C LEU A 70 57.86 -3.27 2.51
N LEU A 71 57.49 -3.45 1.24
CA LEU A 71 56.10 -3.72 0.85
C LEU A 71 55.64 -5.11 1.33
N VAL A 72 56.50 -6.12 1.20
CA VAL A 72 56.26 -7.50 1.64
C VAL A 72 56.19 -7.62 3.17
N THR A 73 57.01 -6.84 3.88
CA THR A 73 56.95 -6.78 5.35
C THR A 73 55.74 -5.98 5.84
N LEU A 74 55.36 -4.89 5.15
CA LEU A 74 54.13 -4.13 5.45
C LEU A 74 52.87 -4.97 5.28
N SER A 75 52.81 -5.82 4.26
CA SER A 75 51.70 -6.74 4.02
C SER A 75 51.70 -7.97 4.93
N THR A 76 52.68 -8.09 5.83
CA THR A 76 52.87 -9.23 6.75
C THR A 76 53.04 -10.59 6.05
N VAL A 77 53.43 -10.60 4.77
CA VAL A 77 53.63 -11.83 3.99
C VAL A 77 54.99 -12.48 4.31
N GLY A 78 56.07 -11.69 4.27
CA GLY A 78 57.41 -12.12 4.71
C GLY A 78 57.98 -13.35 3.98
N TYR A 79 58.19 -13.25 2.66
CA TYR A 79 58.71 -14.37 1.86
C TYR A 79 60.10 -14.90 2.29
N GLY A 80 60.93 -14.05 2.90
CA GLY A 80 62.28 -14.42 3.34
C GLY A 80 63.29 -14.56 2.21
N ASP A 81 62.96 -14.08 1.01
CA ASP A 81 63.82 -13.98 -0.17
C ASP A 81 64.90 -12.89 0.00
N TYR A 82 64.54 -11.77 0.62
CA TYR A 82 65.44 -10.73 1.07
C TYR A 82 65.47 -10.68 2.60
N VAL A 83 66.68 -10.74 3.19
CA VAL A 83 66.89 -10.71 4.64
C VAL A 83 67.98 -9.71 4.98
N THR A 84 67.75 -8.87 5.98
CA THR A 84 68.74 -7.90 6.45
C THR A 84 69.84 -8.57 7.25
N HIS A 85 71.06 -8.42 6.76
CA HIS A 85 72.25 -8.97 7.42
C HIS A 85 72.83 -7.99 8.44
N SER A 86 72.70 -6.67 8.22
CA SER A 86 73.15 -5.63 9.16
C SER A 86 72.38 -5.67 10.49
N THR A 87 73.10 -5.47 11.60
CA THR A 87 72.49 -5.35 12.92
C THR A 87 71.66 -4.07 13.04
N LEU A 88 72.08 -2.97 12.39
CA LEU A 88 71.29 -1.74 12.26
C LEU A 88 70.01 -1.95 11.44
N GLY A 89 70.08 -2.72 10.35
CA GLY A 89 68.91 -3.05 9.52
C GLY A 89 67.86 -3.82 10.30
N ARG A 90 68.29 -4.82 11.08
CA ARG A 90 67.40 -5.60 11.96
C ARG A 90 66.74 -4.73 13.03
N LEU A 91 67.50 -3.83 13.66
CA LEU A 91 66.96 -2.88 14.66
C LEU A 91 65.90 -1.95 14.04
N PHE A 92 66.17 -1.42 12.84
CA PHE A 92 65.24 -0.57 12.11
C PHE A 92 63.92 -1.31 11.83
N ILE A 93 63.99 -2.55 11.33
CA ILE A 93 62.81 -3.35 11.04
C ILE A 93 62.00 -3.66 12.31
N CYS A 94 62.66 -3.96 13.44
CA CYS A 94 61.98 -4.16 14.71
C CYS A 94 61.15 -2.95 15.17
N ILE A 95 61.59 -1.73 14.83
CA ILE A 95 60.85 -0.49 15.12
C ILE A 95 59.83 -0.19 14.03
N PHE A 96 60.17 -0.42 12.76
CA PHE A 96 59.34 -0.08 11.61
C PHE A 96 58.09 -0.96 11.54
N ILE A 97 58.18 -2.26 11.81
CA ILE A 97 57.03 -3.19 11.70
C ILE A 97 55.86 -2.76 12.60
N PRO A 98 56.02 -2.53 13.92
CA PRO A 98 54.91 -2.09 14.78
C PRO A 98 54.27 -0.77 14.33
N VAL A 99 55.09 0.21 13.93
CA VAL A 99 54.62 1.52 13.46
C VAL A 99 53.85 1.37 12.15
N ALA A 100 54.40 0.63 11.20
CA ALA A 100 53.81 0.47 9.87
C ALA A 100 52.53 -0.39 9.91
N MET A 101 52.47 -1.38 10.79
CA MET A 101 51.25 -2.16 11.07
C MET A 101 50.16 -1.29 11.71
N GLY A 102 50.47 -0.49 12.73
CA GLY A 102 49.48 0.39 13.37
C GLY A 102 48.91 1.45 12.42
N VAL A 103 49.78 2.03 11.61
CA VAL A 103 49.42 2.97 10.53
C VAL A 103 48.52 2.28 9.49
N SER A 104 48.92 1.13 8.97
CA SER A 104 48.15 0.41 7.93
C SER A 104 46.80 -0.08 8.46
N ALA A 105 46.75 -0.57 9.69
CA ALA A 105 45.51 -1.01 10.34
C ALA A 105 44.48 0.11 10.51
N SER A 106 44.93 1.36 10.68
CA SER A 106 44.05 2.52 10.82
C SER A 106 43.58 3.05 9.46
N PHE A 107 44.48 3.10 8.48
CA PHE A 107 44.22 3.75 7.19
C PHE A 107 43.52 2.87 6.15
N VAL A 108 43.81 1.56 6.10
CA VAL A 108 43.20 0.65 5.11
C VAL A 108 41.68 0.54 5.27
N PRO A 109 41.10 0.39 6.49
CA PRO A 109 39.65 0.37 6.66
C PRO A 109 38.98 1.69 6.26
N GLU A 110 39.64 2.83 6.51
CA GLU A 110 39.12 4.14 6.15
C GLU A 110 39.09 4.37 4.64
N LEU A 111 40.14 3.94 3.93
CA LEU A 111 40.15 3.91 2.46
C LEU A 111 39.01 3.03 1.93
N PHE A 112 38.89 1.80 2.45
CA PHE A 112 37.85 0.87 2.01
C PHE A 112 36.44 1.45 2.22
N ARG A 113 36.20 2.10 3.37
CA ARG A 113 34.92 2.78 3.66
C ARG A 113 34.62 3.90 2.67
N ASN A 114 35.62 4.71 2.33
CA ASN A 114 35.45 5.82 1.37
C ASN A 114 35.21 5.30 -0.05
N PHE A 115 35.90 4.24 -0.47
CA PHE A 115 35.65 3.59 -1.76
C PHE A 115 34.24 2.99 -1.84
N ASN A 116 33.79 2.29 -0.80
CA ASN A 116 32.46 1.68 -0.78
C ASN A 116 31.33 2.74 -0.77
N ASN A 117 31.53 3.85 -0.05
CA ASN A 117 30.59 4.98 -0.06
C ASN A 117 30.47 5.63 -1.44
N ASN A 118 31.56 5.67 -2.23
CA ASN A 118 31.49 6.16 -3.60
C ASN A 118 30.64 5.22 -4.47
N TYR A 119 30.74 3.91 -4.34
CA TYR A 119 29.89 2.99 -5.12
C TYR A 119 28.41 3.01 -4.70
N THR A 120 28.10 3.20 -3.43
CA THR A 120 26.72 3.22 -2.93
C THR A 120 26.03 4.58 -3.08
N ASN A 121 26.78 5.69 -3.05
CA ASN A 121 26.28 7.05 -3.23
C ASN A 121 26.54 7.65 -4.61
N SER A 122 27.14 6.91 -5.55
CA SER A 122 27.37 7.40 -6.91
C SER A 122 26.04 7.68 -7.60
N SER A 123 25.65 8.95 -7.59
CA SER A 123 25.50 9.82 -8.78
C SER A 123 24.75 9.30 -10.00
N ASP A 124 24.15 8.12 -9.95
CA ASP A 124 23.43 7.57 -11.09
C ASP A 124 22.17 8.40 -11.29
N ARG A 125 22.07 9.03 -12.45
CA ARG A 125 20.87 9.78 -12.83
C ARG A 125 19.94 8.79 -13.47
N TYR A 126 18.66 8.81 -13.08
CA TYR A 126 17.69 7.99 -13.80
C TYR A 126 17.57 8.51 -15.23
N GLU A 127 17.98 7.69 -16.20
CA GLU A 127 17.78 7.96 -17.62
C GLU A 127 16.54 7.19 -18.09
N PRO A 128 15.42 7.89 -18.35
CA PRO A 128 14.25 7.30 -18.95
C PRO A 128 14.59 6.96 -20.39
N ILE A 129 14.22 5.76 -20.78
CA ILE A 129 14.20 5.37 -22.18
C ILE A 129 13.14 6.24 -22.87
N SER A 130 13.50 6.82 -24.01
CA SER A 130 12.62 7.74 -24.75
C SER A 130 11.27 7.08 -25.02
N GLY A 131 10.18 7.71 -24.53
CA GLY A 131 8.81 7.21 -24.66
C GLY A 131 8.30 6.38 -23.47
N GLU A 132 9.17 5.85 -22.62
CA GLU A 132 8.74 5.11 -21.42
C GLU A 132 8.43 6.06 -20.26
N ARG A 133 7.24 5.91 -19.69
CA ARG A 133 6.85 6.67 -18.50
C ARG A 133 7.27 5.89 -17.26
N HIS A 134 7.84 6.57 -16.29
CA HIS A 134 8.19 5.97 -15.01
C HIS A 134 7.27 6.44 -13.88
N VAL A 135 7.25 5.64 -12.83
CA VAL A 135 6.53 5.89 -11.58
C VAL A 135 7.54 5.93 -10.44
N ILE A 136 7.36 6.89 -9.53
CA ILE A 136 8.23 7.02 -8.36
C ILE A 136 7.50 6.40 -7.16
N VAL A 137 8.21 5.61 -6.37
CA VAL A 137 7.71 5.03 -5.12
C VAL A 137 8.60 5.51 -3.98
N CYS A 138 7.99 6.21 -3.04
CA CYS A 138 8.60 6.77 -1.85
C CYS A 138 7.90 6.21 -0.60
N GLY A 139 8.36 6.66 0.57
CA GLY A 139 7.80 6.27 1.86
C GLY A 139 8.65 5.22 2.58
N ASN A 140 8.26 4.92 3.81
CA ASN A 140 8.84 3.81 4.52
C ASN A 140 8.06 2.53 4.15
N PHE A 141 8.76 1.50 3.72
CA PHE A 141 8.14 0.22 3.36
C PHE A 141 9.06 -0.94 3.72
N ASP A 142 8.43 -2.04 4.13
CA ASP A 142 9.12 -3.29 4.44
C ASP A 142 9.36 -4.13 3.18
N ASN A 143 10.26 -5.11 3.31
CA ASN A 143 10.62 -6.04 2.24
C ASN A 143 9.42 -6.86 1.71
N GLU A 144 8.48 -7.24 2.59
CA GLU A 144 7.26 -7.94 2.15
C GLU A 144 6.24 -6.99 1.51
N SER A 145 6.08 -5.78 2.04
CA SER A 145 5.18 -4.77 1.48
C SER A 145 5.59 -4.37 0.06
N ILE A 146 6.89 -4.14 -0.17
CA ILE A 146 7.38 -3.82 -1.52
C ILE A 146 7.29 -5.01 -2.46
N ARG A 147 7.52 -6.24 -1.99
CA ARG A 147 7.32 -7.45 -2.79
C ARG A 147 5.87 -7.60 -3.23
N ALA A 148 4.92 -7.41 -2.32
CA ALA A 148 3.50 -7.45 -2.61
C ALA A 148 3.11 -6.34 -3.60
N PHE A 149 3.63 -5.13 -3.39
CA PHE A 149 3.39 -3.99 -4.28
C PHE A 149 3.93 -4.21 -5.69
N ILE A 150 5.20 -4.64 -5.85
CA ILE A 150 5.80 -4.91 -7.17
C ILE A 150 5.02 -5.99 -7.91
N LYS A 151 4.67 -7.09 -7.24
CA LYS A 151 3.86 -8.15 -7.84
C LYS A 151 2.51 -7.60 -8.30
N GLY A 152 1.74 -6.96 -7.41
CA GLY A 152 0.43 -6.41 -7.73
C GLY A 152 0.48 -5.37 -8.85
N PHE A 153 1.48 -4.49 -8.83
CA PHE A 153 1.68 -3.45 -9.84
C PHE A 153 2.01 -4.02 -11.22
N LEU A 154 2.96 -4.95 -11.31
CA LEU A 154 3.37 -5.55 -12.57
C LEU A 154 2.26 -6.40 -13.19
N TYR A 155 1.58 -7.23 -12.39
CA TYR A 155 0.42 -8.00 -12.87
C TYR A 155 -0.71 -7.09 -13.35
N GLY A 156 -1.05 -6.06 -12.59
CA GLY A 156 -2.10 -5.10 -12.98
C GLY A 156 -1.76 -4.30 -14.25
N CYS A 157 -0.47 -4.07 -14.54
CA CYS A 157 -0.03 -3.44 -15.77
C CYS A 157 -0.09 -4.40 -16.97
N GLN A 158 0.33 -5.65 -16.77
CA GLN A 158 0.30 -6.69 -17.81
C GLN A 158 -1.14 -7.02 -18.22
N ALA A 159 -2.06 -7.15 -17.26
CA ALA A 159 -3.48 -7.41 -17.53
C ALA A 159 -4.14 -6.30 -18.39
N LYS A 160 -3.68 -5.05 -18.27
CA LYS A 160 -4.24 -3.91 -19.02
C LYS A 160 -3.62 -3.71 -20.41
N GLY A 161 -2.73 -4.59 -20.86
CA GLY A 161 -1.97 -4.43 -22.10
C GLY A 161 -1.14 -3.14 -22.15
N ARG A 162 -0.90 -2.51 -20.99
CA ARG A 162 -0.20 -1.22 -20.91
C ARG A 162 1.31 -1.46 -20.96
N MET A 163 1.94 -0.79 -21.92
CA MET A 163 3.39 -0.79 -22.13
C MET A 163 4.19 -0.49 -20.86
N ARG A 164 5.30 -1.24 -20.72
CA ARG A 164 6.46 -1.10 -19.83
C ARG A 164 6.47 0.22 -19.04
N ILE A 165 5.94 0.20 -17.81
CA ILE A 165 6.09 1.31 -16.86
C ILE A 165 7.25 0.97 -15.94
N ASN A 166 8.32 1.75 -16.01
CA ASN A 166 9.45 1.61 -15.11
C ASN A 166 9.12 2.15 -13.73
N MET A 167 9.69 1.54 -12.71
CA MET A 167 9.52 1.90 -11.30
C MET A 167 10.84 2.40 -10.72
N VAL A 168 10.78 3.54 -10.05
CA VAL A 168 11.91 4.19 -9.39
C VAL A 168 11.61 4.21 -7.90
N LEU A 169 12.36 3.42 -7.12
CA LEU A 169 12.25 3.39 -5.66
C LEU A 169 13.20 4.43 -5.06
N LEU A 170 12.70 5.27 -4.16
CA LEU A 170 13.49 6.30 -3.48
C LEU A 170 13.36 6.14 -1.96
N ARG A 171 14.46 5.78 -1.29
CA ARG A 171 14.53 5.65 0.18
C ARG A 171 15.84 6.19 0.74
N PRO A 172 15.86 6.71 1.99
CA PRO A 172 17.09 7.20 2.60
C PRO A 172 18.07 6.08 3.01
N ILE A 173 17.57 4.85 3.16
CA ILE A 173 18.36 3.70 3.66
C ILE A 173 19.02 3.00 2.46
N PRO A 174 20.29 2.53 2.57
CA PRO A 174 20.91 1.73 1.52
C PRO A 174 20.18 0.41 1.27
N LEU A 175 20.46 -0.24 0.14
CA LEU A 175 19.79 -1.46 -0.26
C LEU A 175 20.20 -2.66 0.62
N ASP A 176 19.26 -3.20 1.40
CA ASP A 176 19.47 -4.45 2.15
C ASP A 176 19.66 -5.65 1.21
N TYR A 177 20.44 -6.65 1.64
CA TYR A 177 20.65 -7.88 0.86
C TYR A 177 19.34 -8.64 0.59
N ALA A 178 18.42 -8.66 1.56
CA ALA A 178 17.10 -9.27 1.38
C ALA A 178 16.28 -8.54 0.31
N LEU A 179 16.30 -7.20 0.31
CA LEU A 179 15.65 -6.39 -0.71
C LEU A 179 16.33 -6.55 -2.07
N LYS A 180 17.66 -6.64 -2.11
CA LYS A 180 18.43 -6.91 -3.33
C LYS A 180 18.02 -8.23 -3.97
N ALA A 181 17.83 -9.29 -3.18
CA ALA A 181 17.33 -10.58 -3.67
C ALA A 181 15.90 -10.47 -4.24
N ILE A 182 15.03 -9.68 -3.60
CA ILE A 182 13.65 -9.43 -4.08
C ILE A 182 13.64 -8.65 -5.39
N LEU A 183 14.56 -7.69 -5.56
CA LEU A 183 14.65 -6.83 -6.73
C LEU A 183 15.42 -7.47 -7.90
N SER A 184 16.28 -8.46 -7.64
CA SER A 184 17.10 -9.11 -8.68
C SER A 184 16.30 -9.61 -9.89
N PRO A 185 15.11 -10.24 -9.74
CA PRO A 185 14.29 -10.67 -10.88
C PRO A 185 13.68 -9.51 -11.68
N TYR A 186 13.52 -8.35 -11.04
CA TYR A 186 12.84 -7.18 -11.60
C TYR A 186 13.80 -6.04 -11.95
N HIS A 187 15.11 -6.30 -11.99
CA HIS A 187 16.15 -5.28 -12.15
C HIS A 187 15.99 -4.44 -13.44
N ALA A 188 15.42 -5.03 -14.49
CA ALA A 188 15.12 -4.33 -15.74
C ALA A 188 14.05 -3.25 -15.59
N TRP A 189 13.08 -3.43 -14.68
CA TRP A 189 11.92 -2.55 -14.53
C TRP A 189 12.00 -1.68 -13.28
N VAL A 190 12.71 -2.13 -12.24
CA VAL A 190 12.78 -1.47 -10.93
C VAL A 190 14.20 -1.02 -10.66
N ARG A 191 14.40 0.30 -10.50
CA ARG A 191 15.67 0.90 -10.06
C ARG A 191 15.53 1.49 -8.67
N TYR A 192 16.56 1.30 -7.84
CA TYR A 192 16.61 1.77 -6.46
C TYR A 192 17.57 2.95 -6.33
N PHE A 193 17.13 4.03 -5.70
CA PHE A 193 17.94 5.21 -5.40
C PHE A 193 17.93 5.51 -3.90
N VAL A 194 19.11 5.85 -3.40
CA VAL A 194 19.30 6.29 -2.00
C VAL A 194 19.09 7.81 -1.94
N GLY A 195 18.00 8.25 -1.31
CA GLY A 195 17.67 9.67 -1.16
C GLY A 195 16.30 9.92 -0.55
N THR A 196 15.95 11.18 -0.35
CA THR A 196 14.63 11.58 0.19
C THR A 196 13.88 12.49 -0.79
N PRO A 197 12.54 12.41 -0.86
CA PRO A 197 11.78 13.31 -1.73
C PRO A 197 11.75 14.75 -1.20
N ASN A 198 12.14 14.98 0.05
CA ASN A 198 12.27 16.33 0.61
C ASN A 198 13.46 17.08 0.00
N ASN A 199 14.49 16.37 -0.44
CA ASN A 199 15.65 16.95 -1.09
C ASN A 199 15.36 17.19 -2.59
N PRO A 200 15.42 18.44 -3.08
CA PRO A 200 15.14 18.75 -4.48
C PRO A 200 16.17 18.14 -5.44
N HIS A 201 17.41 17.90 -5.01
CA HIS A 201 18.44 17.27 -5.84
C HIS A 201 18.11 15.80 -6.13
N ASP A 202 17.59 15.09 -5.14
CA ASP A 202 17.17 13.68 -5.28
C ASP A 202 15.97 13.56 -6.21
N LEU A 203 15.00 14.48 -6.11
CA LEU A 203 13.88 14.57 -7.05
C LEU A 203 14.30 14.91 -8.49
N ALA A 204 15.37 15.68 -8.65
CA ALA A 204 15.94 15.96 -9.97
C ALA A 204 16.65 14.72 -10.55
N ARG A 205 17.36 13.97 -9.71
CA ARG A 205 18.03 12.71 -10.07
C ARG A 205 17.04 11.63 -10.54
N THR A 206 15.86 11.55 -9.90
CA THR A 206 14.78 10.63 -10.29
C THR A 206 13.91 11.15 -11.45
N LYS A 207 14.20 12.34 -12.00
CA LYS A 207 13.43 13.00 -13.07
C LYS A 207 11.92 13.10 -12.79
N LEU A 208 11.54 13.57 -11.60
CA LEU A 208 10.15 13.78 -11.18
C LEU A 208 9.27 14.55 -12.19
N LYS A 209 9.86 15.48 -12.96
CA LYS A 209 9.14 16.26 -13.98
C LYS A 209 8.50 15.36 -15.05
N GLU A 210 9.17 14.29 -15.44
CA GLU A 210 8.74 13.34 -16.47
C GLU A 210 7.88 12.19 -15.91
N ALA A 211 7.91 11.98 -14.58
CA ALA A 211 7.15 10.93 -13.91
C ALA A 211 5.63 11.04 -14.17
N ARG A 212 4.96 9.89 -14.33
CA ARG A 212 3.50 9.83 -14.53
C ARG A 212 2.72 9.94 -13.22
N ALA A 213 3.21 9.25 -12.19
CA ALA A 213 2.58 9.19 -10.88
C ALA A 213 3.65 8.96 -9.80
N ALA A 214 3.31 9.32 -8.57
CA ALA A 214 4.09 8.98 -7.39
C ALA A 214 3.23 8.21 -6.38
N PHE A 215 3.80 7.15 -5.81
CA PHE A 215 3.23 6.39 -4.70
C PHE A 215 4.03 6.67 -3.44
N ILE A 216 3.35 6.95 -2.34
CA ILE A 216 3.96 7.07 -1.02
C ILE A 216 3.37 5.96 -0.17
N LEU A 217 4.19 4.96 0.10
CA LEU A 217 3.80 3.77 0.85
C LEU A 217 4.04 3.97 2.34
N ALA A 218 3.21 3.31 3.15
CA ALA A 218 3.39 3.21 4.59
C ALA A 218 3.64 1.75 4.95
N THR A 219 4.56 1.50 5.88
CA THR A 219 4.80 0.17 6.42
C THR A 219 3.60 -0.25 7.26
N PRO A 220 2.94 -1.38 6.98
CA PRO A 220 1.86 -1.88 7.84
C PRO A 220 2.39 -2.22 9.24
N ASN A 221 1.58 -1.99 10.26
CA ASN A 221 1.86 -2.40 11.65
C ASN A 221 3.10 -1.77 12.30
N THR A 222 3.53 -0.57 11.89
CA THR A 222 4.57 0.18 12.61
C THR A 222 4.11 0.61 14.01
N LYS A 223 5.09 0.79 14.90
CA LYS A 223 4.86 1.27 16.27
C LYS A 223 4.48 2.75 16.31
N PHE A 224 5.16 3.57 15.51
CA PHE A 224 4.97 5.03 15.45
C PHE A 224 4.18 5.44 14.21
N ARG A 225 2.89 5.08 14.19
CA ARG A 225 2.01 5.32 13.03
C ARG A 225 1.80 6.79 12.72
N ASP A 226 1.70 7.64 13.76
CA ASP A 226 1.51 9.08 13.58
C ASP A 226 2.74 9.77 12.99
N ASP A 227 3.92 9.43 13.48
CA ASP A 227 5.17 9.98 12.98
C ASP A 227 5.38 9.58 11.52
N GLU A 228 5.08 8.33 11.17
CA GLU A 228 5.12 7.84 9.79
C GLU A 228 4.10 8.55 8.89
N ASP A 229 2.86 8.74 9.35
CA ASP A 229 1.85 9.50 8.62
C ASP A 229 2.31 10.94 8.38
N SER A 230 2.88 11.59 9.39
CA SER A 230 3.39 12.96 9.27
C SER A 230 4.55 13.05 8.26
N ALA A 231 5.44 12.05 8.25
CA ALA A 231 6.52 11.96 7.27
C ALA A 231 5.97 11.75 5.86
N ASN A 232 5.02 10.82 5.67
CA ASN A 232 4.40 10.54 4.37
C ASN A 232 3.64 11.75 3.84
N ILE A 233 2.94 12.49 4.70
CA ILE A 233 2.29 13.76 4.40
C ILE A 233 3.30 14.79 3.89
N MET A 234 4.42 14.95 4.61
CA MET A 234 5.48 15.89 4.22
C MET A 234 6.11 15.52 2.87
N GLN A 235 6.34 14.22 2.62
CA GLN A 235 6.84 13.74 1.33
C GLN A 235 5.86 14.03 0.18
N ALA A 236 4.55 13.88 0.42
CA ALA A 236 3.52 14.21 -0.56
C ALA A 236 3.52 15.70 -0.91
N ILE A 237 3.65 16.56 0.12
CA ILE A 237 3.75 18.00 -0.04
C ILE A 237 5.01 18.35 -0.85
N ALA A 238 6.17 17.75 -0.55
CA ALA A 238 7.43 18.01 -1.28
C ALA A 238 7.31 17.67 -2.78
N ILE A 239 6.68 16.55 -3.12
CA ILE A 239 6.45 16.13 -4.50
C ILE A 239 5.51 17.11 -5.24
N LYS A 240 4.38 17.46 -4.61
CA LYS A 240 3.39 18.41 -5.15
C LYS A 240 3.90 19.85 -5.18
N ALA A 241 4.87 20.18 -4.34
CA ALA A 241 5.55 21.47 -4.37
C ALA A 241 6.27 21.66 -5.72
N ARG A 242 6.84 20.58 -6.27
CA ARG A 242 7.65 20.60 -7.50
C ARG A 242 6.84 20.36 -8.78
N LYS A 243 5.85 19.45 -8.76
CA LYS A 243 4.97 19.17 -9.90
C LYS A 243 3.50 19.14 -9.46
N LYS A 244 2.75 20.19 -9.80
CA LYS A 244 1.34 20.37 -9.39
C LYS A 244 0.41 19.29 -9.98
N ASN A 245 0.56 19.03 -11.28
CA ASN A 245 -0.32 18.11 -12.03
C ASN A 245 0.13 16.63 -11.99
N LEU A 246 1.02 16.26 -11.07
CA LEU A 246 1.42 14.87 -10.89
C LEU A 246 0.34 14.14 -10.11
N ARG A 247 -0.10 12.96 -10.55
CA ARG A 247 -0.97 12.10 -9.74
C ARG A 247 -0.20 11.54 -8.55
N VAL A 248 -0.63 11.84 -7.33
CA VAL A 248 -0.02 11.30 -6.11
C VAL A 248 -1.00 10.37 -5.40
N ILE A 249 -0.54 9.18 -5.04
CA ILE A 249 -1.28 8.21 -4.24
C ILE A 249 -0.54 8.07 -2.91
N LEU A 250 -1.19 8.50 -1.84
CA LEU A 250 -0.65 8.55 -0.49
C LEU A 250 -1.32 7.49 0.37
N GLN A 251 -0.53 6.66 1.02
CA GLN A 251 -1.00 5.71 2.03
C GLN A 251 -0.80 6.30 3.42
N LEU A 252 -1.86 6.27 4.24
CA LEU A 252 -1.85 6.70 5.64
C LEU A 252 -2.39 5.59 6.53
N HIS A 253 -1.99 5.59 7.80
CA HIS A 253 -2.53 4.72 8.83
C HIS A 253 -3.87 5.23 9.32
N TYR A 254 -3.89 6.48 9.82
CA TYR A 254 -5.05 7.02 10.52
C TYR A 254 -5.93 7.92 9.65
N PHE A 255 -7.25 7.79 9.84
CA PHE A 255 -8.22 8.64 9.16
C PHE A 255 -8.08 10.12 9.55
N ARG A 256 -7.75 10.44 10.82
CA ARG A 256 -7.60 11.83 11.28
C ARG A 256 -6.57 12.63 10.46
N ASN A 257 -5.51 11.95 10.02
CA ASN A 257 -4.41 12.56 9.29
C ASN A 257 -4.81 12.86 7.83
N LYS A 258 -5.85 12.20 7.31
CA LYS A 258 -6.45 12.46 6.00
C LYS A 258 -6.99 13.89 5.90
N CYS A 259 -7.56 14.43 6.98
CA CYS A 259 -8.11 15.79 7.01
C CYS A 259 -7.04 16.85 6.70
N LEU A 260 -5.78 16.62 7.08
CA LEU A 260 -4.67 17.54 6.81
C LEU A 260 -4.42 17.72 5.30
N MET A 261 -4.70 16.70 4.49
CA MET A 261 -4.56 16.77 3.03
C MET A 261 -5.64 17.62 2.38
N ASN A 262 -6.86 17.62 2.92
CA ASN A 262 -7.95 18.45 2.40
C ASN A 262 -7.68 19.94 2.58
N ASN A 263 -6.86 20.31 3.57
CA ASN A 263 -6.42 21.69 3.79
C ASN A 263 -5.37 22.15 2.76
N PHE A 264 -4.75 21.23 2.01
CA PHE A 264 -3.67 21.56 1.08
C PHE A 264 -4.25 21.97 -0.30
N PRO A 265 -4.03 23.22 -0.77
CA PRO A 265 -4.73 23.75 -1.94
C PRO A 265 -4.33 23.08 -3.26
N ARG A 266 -3.15 22.43 -3.32
CA ARG A 266 -2.70 21.74 -4.53
C ARG A 266 -3.14 20.28 -4.58
N TRP A 267 -3.77 19.78 -3.52
CA TRP A 267 -4.42 18.49 -3.52
C TRP A 267 -5.75 18.63 -4.25
N THR A 268 -5.82 18.15 -5.49
CA THR A 268 -7.01 18.37 -6.32
C THR A 268 -7.57 17.05 -6.82
N TYR A 269 -8.90 16.95 -6.80
CA TYR A 269 -9.61 15.81 -7.39
C TYR A 269 -9.37 15.72 -8.90
N LEU A 270 -9.13 16.84 -9.58
CA LEU A 270 -8.83 16.92 -11.01
C LEU A 270 -7.57 16.16 -11.41
N ALA A 271 -6.54 16.17 -10.55
CA ALA A 271 -5.31 15.41 -10.77
C ALA A 271 -5.46 13.91 -10.45
N ASN A 272 -6.65 13.46 -10.02
CA ASN A 272 -6.94 12.12 -9.50
C ASN A 272 -6.02 11.72 -8.34
N ASP A 273 -5.72 12.68 -7.47
CA ASP A 273 -4.97 12.43 -6.23
C ASP A 273 -5.81 11.60 -5.26
N MET A 274 -5.18 10.64 -4.58
CA MET A 274 -5.88 9.68 -3.74
C MET A 274 -5.13 9.48 -2.42
N VAL A 275 -5.87 9.56 -1.32
CA VAL A 275 -5.38 9.16 0.01
C VAL A 275 -6.05 7.84 0.38
N VAL A 276 -5.24 6.82 0.62
CA VAL A 276 -5.66 5.47 1.04
C VAL A 276 -5.37 5.33 2.52
N CYS A 277 -6.42 5.32 3.34
CA CYS A 277 -6.30 5.13 4.78
C CYS A 277 -6.47 3.64 5.13
N MET A 278 -5.43 3.03 5.68
CA MET A 278 -5.40 1.59 5.97
C MET A 278 -6.41 1.20 7.04
N GLU A 279 -6.52 1.98 8.11
CA GLU A 279 -7.43 1.68 9.20
C GLU A 279 -8.90 1.90 8.83
N GLU A 280 -9.20 2.94 8.03
CA GLU A 280 -10.55 3.20 7.48
C GLU A 280 -11.02 2.00 6.65
N LEU A 281 -10.17 1.51 5.74
CA LEU A 281 -10.48 0.34 4.90
C LEU A 281 -10.59 -0.94 5.73
N LYS A 282 -9.64 -1.18 6.65
CA LYS A 282 -9.63 -2.37 7.51
C LYS A 282 -10.89 -2.46 8.37
N LEU A 283 -11.17 -1.41 9.13
CA LEU A 283 -12.32 -1.37 10.05
C LEU A 283 -13.64 -1.29 9.29
N GLY A 284 -13.69 -0.58 8.15
CA GLY A 284 -14.86 -0.55 7.28
C GLY A 284 -15.21 -1.93 6.71
N LEU A 285 -14.23 -2.69 6.22
CA LEU A 285 -14.45 -4.06 5.73
C LEU A 285 -14.91 -5.01 6.85
N MET A 286 -14.37 -4.86 8.06
CA MET A 286 -14.83 -5.63 9.24
C MET A 286 -16.26 -5.26 9.65
N ALA A 287 -16.64 -3.99 9.54
CA ALA A 287 -18.01 -3.55 9.80
C ALA A 287 -18.98 -4.18 8.79
N TYR A 288 -18.66 -4.14 7.49
CA TYR A 288 -19.50 -4.76 6.47
C TYR A 288 -19.59 -6.28 6.61
N ASN A 289 -18.54 -6.95 7.08
CA ASN A 289 -18.58 -8.37 7.45
C ASN A 289 -19.63 -8.69 8.54
N CYS A 290 -19.94 -7.74 9.42
CA CYS A 290 -21.00 -7.92 10.42
C CYS A 290 -22.40 -7.89 9.78
N LEU A 291 -22.55 -7.23 8.63
CA LEU A 291 -23.80 -7.15 7.88
C LEU A 291 -23.97 -8.34 6.96
N ALA A 292 -22.92 -8.67 6.20
CA ALA A 292 -22.88 -9.77 5.26
C ALA A 292 -21.60 -10.59 5.52
N PRO A 293 -21.71 -11.82 6.03
CA PRO A 293 -20.55 -12.66 6.31
C PRO A 293 -19.78 -12.96 5.02
N GLY A 294 -18.46 -12.82 5.04
CA GLY A 294 -17.59 -13.02 3.86
C GLY A 294 -17.50 -11.85 2.88
N PHE A 295 -18.06 -10.68 3.20
CA PHE A 295 -17.98 -9.50 2.34
C PHE A 295 -16.52 -9.03 2.11
N SER A 296 -15.69 -9.03 3.15
CA SER A 296 -14.31 -8.57 3.07
C SER A 296 -13.46 -9.43 2.14
N THR A 297 -13.64 -10.75 2.20
CA THR A 297 -12.88 -11.70 1.36
C THR A 297 -13.27 -11.54 -0.10
N LEU A 298 -14.57 -11.36 -0.39
CA LEU A 298 -15.05 -11.05 -1.73
C LEU A 298 -14.40 -9.77 -2.29
N ILE A 299 -14.46 -8.66 -1.54
CA ILE A 299 -13.91 -7.37 -2.00
C ILE A 299 -12.39 -7.43 -2.16
N VAL A 300 -11.67 -8.03 -1.22
CA VAL A 300 -10.20 -8.14 -1.30
C VAL A 300 -9.77 -9.01 -2.49
N ASN A 301 -10.49 -10.09 -2.78
CA ASN A 301 -10.23 -10.92 -3.96
C ASN A 301 -10.48 -10.13 -5.26
N LEU A 302 -11.57 -9.37 -5.34
CA LEU A 302 -11.91 -8.55 -6.52
C LEU A 302 -10.92 -7.40 -6.79
N LEU A 303 -10.24 -6.89 -5.75
CA LEU A 303 -9.25 -5.83 -5.87
C LEU A 303 -7.85 -6.34 -6.25
N ASN A 304 -7.55 -7.60 -5.92
CA ASN A 304 -6.25 -8.19 -6.18
C ASN A 304 -6.18 -8.84 -7.55
N ALA A 305 -5.16 -8.50 -8.34
CA ALA A 305 -4.89 -9.17 -9.60
C ALA A 305 -4.16 -10.49 -9.32
N HIS A 306 -4.92 -11.58 -9.31
CA HIS A 306 -4.38 -12.93 -9.14
C HIS A 306 -3.95 -13.50 -10.49
N GLY A 307 -2.63 -13.64 -10.70
CA GLY A 307 -2.09 -14.28 -11.90
C GLY A 307 -2.46 -15.77 -11.93
N SER A 308 -3.16 -16.20 -12.97
CA SER A 308 -3.50 -17.62 -13.16
C SER A 308 -2.31 -18.38 -13.77
N LYS A 309 -1.81 -19.38 -13.03
CA LYS A 309 -1.35 -20.62 -13.65
C LYS A 309 -2.29 -21.70 -13.15
N PRO A 310 -3.09 -22.35 -14.01
CA PRO A 310 -3.89 -23.49 -13.60
C PRO A 310 -2.90 -24.58 -13.21
N ARG A 311 -2.74 -24.83 -11.91
CA ARG A 311 -2.10 -26.06 -11.46
C ARG A 311 -3.18 -27.12 -11.57
N ILE A 312 -2.99 -28.06 -12.49
CA ILE A 312 -3.90 -29.17 -12.76
C ILE A 312 -3.75 -30.18 -11.61
N PHE A 313 -4.31 -29.84 -10.45
CA PHE A 313 -4.56 -30.79 -9.37
C PHE A 313 -6.08 -31.00 -9.28
N GLU A 314 -6.50 -32.24 -9.00
CA GLU A 314 -7.90 -32.55 -8.69
C GLU A 314 -8.27 -31.84 -7.37
N TYR A 315 -8.87 -30.66 -7.47
CA TYR A 315 -9.36 -29.92 -6.33
C TYR A 315 -10.79 -30.38 -5.97
N GLU A 316 -11.13 -30.28 -4.67
CA GLU A 316 -12.50 -30.45 -4.19
C GLU A 316 -13.45 -29.43 -4.84
N ARG A 317 -14.74 -29.79 -5.02
CA ARG A 317 -15.72 -28.97 -5.75
C ARG A 317 -15.80 -27.52 -5.24
N TRP A 318 -15.83 -27.32 -3.92
CA TRP A 318 -15.90 -25.97 -3.32
C TRP A 318 -14.69 -25.10 -3.68
N ARG A 319 -13.50 -25.71 -3.84
CA ARG A 319 -12.28 -24.99 -4.17
C ARG A 319 -12.26 -24.57 -5.62
N ILE A 320 -12.82 -25.37 -6.52
CA ILE A 320 -13.00 -25.02 -7.95
C ILE A 320 -13.91 -23.81 -8.07
N GLU A 321 -15.04 -23.81 -7.36
CA GLU A 321 -15.99 -22.68 -7.33
C GLU A 321 -15.35 -21.43 -6.71
N TYR A 322 -14.59 -21.58 -5.62
CA TYR A 322 -13.86 -20.48 -5.01
C TYR A 322 -12.79 -19.91 -5.95
N GLU A 323 -12.03 -20.77 -6.65
CA GLU A 323 -11.01 -20.33 -7.60
C GLU A 323 -11.62 -19.60 -8.80
N TYR A 324 -12.82 -19.98 -9.23
CA TYR A 324 -13.56 -19.23 -10.24
C TYR A 324 -13.85 -17.80 -9.78
N GLY A 325 -14.37 -17.62 -8.56
CA GLY A 325 -14.61 -16.29 -7.98
C GLY A 325 -13.31 -15.51 -7.72
N PHE A 326 -12.24 -16.21 -7.35
CA PHE A 326 -10.91 -15.63 -7.08
C PHE A 326 -10.25 -15.02 -8.34
N ARG A 327 -10.63 -15.47 -9.53
CA ARG A 327 -10.13 -14.93 -10.80
C ARG A 327 -10.82 -13.63 -11.22
N MET A 328 -12.00 -13.35 -10.67
CA MET A 328 -12.77 -12.17 -11.02
C MET A 328 -12.10 -10.90 -10.48
N GLN A 329 -12.12 -9.83 -11.27
CA GLN A 329 -11.48 -8.55 -10.96
C GLN A 329 -12.39 -7.38 -11.32
N LEU A 330 -12.17 -6.25 -10.62
CA LEU A 330 -12.85 -4.99 -10.91
C LEU A 330 -12.16 -4.22 -12.04
N HIS A 331 -12.92 -3.86 -13.06
CA HIS A 331 -12.43 -3.09 -14.20
C HIS A 331 -13.25 -1.81 -14.43
N ASP A 332 -12.56 -0.69 -14.62
CA ASP A 332 -13.13 0.59 -15.07
C ASP A 332 -13.04 0.65 -16.60
N VAL A 333 -14.19 0.61 -17.26
CA VAL A 333 -14.31 0.54 -18.72
C VAL A 333 -15.20 1.66 -19.26
N GLY A 334 -14.87 2.15 -20.46
CA GLY A 334 -15.72 3.09 -21.19
C GLY A 334 -16.91 2.36 -21.79
N ILE A 335 -18.03 3.06 -21.95
CA ILE A 335 -19.23 2.50 -22.58
C ILE A 335 -19.20 2.84 -24.08
N SER A 336 -19.47 1.89 -24.98
CA SER A 336 -19.54 2.21 -26.41
C SER A 336 -20.63 3.25 -26.73
N HIS A 337 -20.40 4.01 -27.80
CA HIS A 337 -21.33 5.01 -28.33
C HIS A 337 -22.69 4.41 -28.73
N GLU A 338 -22.75 3.12 -29.08
CA GLU A 338 -23.98 2.43 -29.46
C GLU A 338 -25.00 2.35 -28.31
N PHE A 339 -24.53 2.34 -27.06
CA PHE A 339 -25.41 2.31 -25.89
C PHE A 339 -25.86 3.69 -25.43
N SER A 340 -25.58 4.74 -26.22
CA SER A 340 -26.04 6.10 -25.89
C SER A 340 -27.57 6.18 -25.88
N ASN A 341 -28.12 6.89 -24.90
CA ASN A 341 -29.56 7.07 -24.68
C ASN A 341 -30.35 5.81 -24.31
N LEU A 342 -29.73 4.65 -24.16
CA LEU A 342 -30.37 3.49 -23.55
C LEU A 342 -30.50 3.68 -22.04
N PHE A 343 -31.52 3.06 -21.44
CA PHE A 343 -31.62 3.00 -19.99
C PHE A 343 -30.55 2.08 -19.43
N ILE A 344 -29.96 2.46 -18.29
CA ILE A 344 -28.92 1.66 -17.64
C ILE A 344 -29.42 0.26 -17.28
N ARG A 345 -30.70 0.10 -16.96
CA ARG A 345 -31.32 -1.21 -16.70
C ARG A 345 -31.17 -2.15 -17.90
N ASP A 346 -31.52 -1.67 -19.08
CA ASP A 346 -31.47 -2.48 -20.31
C ASP A 346 -30.02 -2.79 -20.68
N LEU A 347 -29.10 -1.84 -20.46
CA LEU A 347 -27.67 -2.07 -20.58
C LEU A 347 -27.18 -3.16 -19.63
N ALA A 348 -27.58 -3.13 -18.35
CA ALA A 348 -27.16 -4.11 -17.36
C ALA A 348 -27.61 -5.53 -17.74
N ILE A 349 -28.86 -5.67 -18.21
CA ILE A 349 -29.41 -6.94 -18.70
C ILE A 349 -28.63 -7.42 -19.92
N PHE A 350 -28.40 -6.53 -20.90
CA PHE A 350 -27.64 -6.87 -22.11
C PHE A 350 -26.22 -7.34 -21.81
N VAL A 351 -25.50 -6.61 -20.95
CA VAL A 351 -24.12 -6.91 -20.53
C VAL A 351 -24.05 -8.27 -19.83
N TYR A 352 -25.04 -8.61 -19.02
CA TYR A 352 -25.09 -9.90 -18.35
C TYR A 352 -25.45 -11.04 -19.31
N GLU A 353 -26.49 -10.91 -20.13
CA GLU A 353 -26.95 -11.99 -21.01
C GLU A 353 -26.02 -12.27 -22.18
N LYS A 354 -25.41 -11.23 -22.78
CA LYS A 354 -24.56 -11.40 -23.97
C LYS A 354 -23.10 -11.62 -23.64
N TRP A 355 -22.59 -10.98 -22.59
CA TRP A 355 -21.16 -10.99 -22.27
C TRP A 355 -20.84 -11.71 -20.97
N ASN A 356 -21.85 -12.14 -20.19
CA ASN A 356 -21.66 -12.73 -18.87
C ASN A 356 -20.82 -11.83 -17.93
N LEU A 357 -21.02 -10.52 -18.09
CA LEU A 357 -20.34 -9.49 -17.33
C LEU A 357 -21.29 -8.92 -16.27
N ILE A 358 -20.77 -8.67 -15.06
CA ILE A 358 -21.58 -8.10 -13.97
C ILE A 358 -21.29 -6.60 -13.88
N LEU A 359 -22.27 -5.78 -14.24
CA LEU A 359 -22.23 -4.33 -14.05
C LEU A 359 -22.49 -4.00 -12.57
N LEU A 360 -21.47 -3.55 -11.85
CA LEU A 360 -21.59 -3.21 -10.44
C LEU A 360 -22.06 -1.76 -10.23
N ALA A 361 -21.46 -0.84 -10.99
CA ALA A 361 -21.62 0.58 -10.76
C ALA A 361 -21.26 1.41 -11.99
N ILE A 362 -21.75 2.65 -12.03
CA ILE A 362 -21.42 3.62 -13.07
C ILE A 362 -20.82 4.87 -12.44
N ARG A 363 -19.66 5.26 -12.94
CA ARG A 363 -19.01 6.52 -12.64
C ARG A 363 -19.51 7.59 -13.59
N ILE A 364 -20.10 8.64 -13.05
CA ILE A 364 -20.56 9.81 -13.80
C ILE A 364 -19.54 10.93 -13.57
N ASN A 365 -18.79 11.28 -14.59
CA ASN A 365 -17.85 12.38 -14.56
C ASN A 365 -18.62 13.70 -14.73
N GLY A 366 -18.92 14.37 -13.62
CA GLY A 366 -19.38 15.77 -13.63
C GLY A 366 -18.23 16.77 -13.82
N LEU A 367 -18.57 18.03 -14.06
CA LEU A 367 -17.60 19.13 -14.23
C LEU A 367 -16.74 19.36 -12.98
N GLU A 368 -17.32 19.21 -11.78
CA GLU A 368 -16.63 19.46 -10.50
C GLU A 368 -16.44 18.22 -9.63
N LYS A 369 -17.30 17.20 -9.75
CA LYS A 369 -17.15 15.98 -8.95
C LYS A 369 -17.61 14.78 -9.75
N SER A 370 -16.78 13.74 -9.82
CA SER A 370 -17.22 12.45 -10.29
C SER A 370 -18.08 11.79 -9.22
N SER A 371 -19.36 11.54 -9.51
CA SER A 371 -20.20 10.72 -8.66
C SER A 371 -20.11 9.26 -9.09
N MET A 372 -20.30 8.37 -8.13
CA MET A 372 -20.31 6.93 -8.34
C MET A 372 -21.68 6.41 -7.93
N LEU A 373 -22.40 5.83 -8.88
CA LEU A 373 -23.70 5.22 -8.62
C LEU A 373 -23.52 3.71 -8.54
N ILE A 374 -23.67 3.17 -7.33
CA ILE A 374 -23.62 1.71 -7.08
C ILE A 374 -25.02 1.15 -7.32
N ASN A 375 -25.10 -0.01 -7.98
CA ASN A 375 -26.35 -0.64 -8.39
C ASN A 375 -27.29 0.32 -9.18
N PRO A 376 -26.91 0.72 -10.39
CA PRO A 376 -27.65 1.73 -11.13
C PRO A 376 -28.99 1.23 -11.70
N ILE A 377 -29.36 -0.05 -11.50
CA ILE A 377 -30.62 -0.66 -11.98
C ILE A 377 -31.85 0.02 -11.35
N GLU A 378 -31.69 0.53 -10.13
CA GLU A 378 -32.76 1.21 -9.38
C GLU A 378 -33.01 2.64 -9.91
N VAL A 379 -32.06 3.24 -10.63
CA VAL A 379 -32.15 4.62 -11.11
C VAL A 379 -32.40 4.64 -12.62
N ASN A 380 -33.53 5.19 -13.02
CA ASN A 380 -33.86 5.40 -14.44
C ASN A 380 -33.08 6.59 -15.02
N CYS A 381 -31.80 6.40 -15.29
CA CYS A 381 -30.94 7.40 -15.94
C CYS A 381 -30.50 6.90 -17.34
N PRO A 382 -30.55 7.75 -18.39
CA PRO A 382 -30.04 7.38 -19.71
C PRO A 382 -28.50 7.39 -19.72
N VAL A 383 -27.93 6.48 -20.48
CA VAL A 383 -26.48 6.33 -20.61
C VAL A 383 -25.90 7.43 -21.52
N ASN A 384 -24.87 8.11 -21.03
CA ASN A 384 -24.06 9.05 -21.81
C ASN A 384 -22.61 8.58 -21.91
N ASN A 385 -22.16 8.24 -23.11
CA ASN A 385 -20.82 7.71 -23.36
C ASN A 385 -19.69 8.63 -22.84
N ASN A 386 -19.76 9.93 -23.12
CA ASN A 386 -18.64 10.82 -22.84
C ASN A 386 -18.45 11.11 -21.35
N SER A 387 -19.54 11.13 -20.59
CA SER A 387 -19.50 11.42 -19.15
C SER A 387 -19.49 10.16 -18.29
N MET A 388 -19.98 9.02 -18.78
CA MET A 388 -20.16 7.83 -17.96
C MET A 388 -19.12 6.74 -18.25
N ARG A 389 -18.70 6.06 -17.19
CA ARG A 389 -17.86 4.86 -17.27
C ARG A 389 -18.44 3.76 -16.42
N ALA A 390 -18.39 2.54 -16.92
CA ALA A 390 -18.91 1.36 -16.25
C ALA A 390 -17.82 0.70 -15.41
N ILE A 391 -18.19 0.26 -14.20
CA ILE A 391 -17.37 -0.60 -13.36
C ILE A 391 -17.98 -2.00 -13.41
N VAL A 392 -17.20 -2.92 -13.99
CA VAL A 392 -17.62 -4.26 -14.34
C VAL A 392 -16.71 -5.28 -13.64
N ILE A 393 -17.29 -6.41 -13.26
CA ILE A 393 -16.55 -7.58 -12.77
C ILE A 393 -16.36 -8.55 -13.95
N SER A 394 -15.10 -8.88 -14.26
CA SER A 394 -14.75 -9.88 -15.27
C SER A 394 -13.46 -10.62 -14.90
N SER A 395 -13.18 -11.75 -15.56
CA SER A 395 -11.93 -12.49 -15.38
C SER A 395 -10.74 -11.83 -16.09
N ASP A 396 -10.98 -11.25 -17.27
CA ASP A 396 -9.95 -10.62 -18.10
C ASP A 396 -10.36 -9.22 -18.54
N TYR A 397 -9.38 -8.30 -18.47
CA TYR A 397 -9.57 -6.91 -18.89
C TYR A 397 -9.73 -6.77 -20.40
N SER A 398 -9.00 -7.55 -21.20
CA SER A 398 -9.09 -7.51 -22.67
C SER A 398 -10.45 -7.94 -23.17
N SER A 399 -11.05 -8.97 -22.55
CA SER A 399 -12.40 -9.42 -22.87
C SER A 399 -13.41 -8.33 -22.52
N ALA A 400 -13.35 -7.78 -21.31
CA ALA A 400 -14.23 -6.69 -20.90
C ALA A 400 -14.09 -5.43 -21.77
N LEU A 401 -12.87 -5.07 -22.19
CA LEU A 401 -12.63 -3.91 -23.06
C LEU A 401 -13.14 -4.14 -24.49
N ASN A 402 -12.85 -5.31 -25.06
CA ASN A 402 -13.26 -5.63 -26.42
C ASN A 402 -14.78 -5.72 -26.54
N GLU A 403 -15.42 -6.26 -25.51
CA GLU A 403 -16.87 -6.43 -25.44
C GLU A 403 -17.57 -5.09 -25.21
N THR A 404 -17.11 -4.24 -24.30
CA THR A 404 -17.86 -3.00 -23.95
C THR A 404 -17.49 -1.75 -24.76
N TRP A 405 -16.23 -1.60 -25.21
CA TRP A 405 -15.75 -0.39 -25.88
C TRP A 405 -15.58 -0.53 -27.39
N SER A 406 -15.05 -1.66 -27.88
CA SER A 406 -14.84 -1.90 -29.32
C SER A 406 -16.01 -2.60 -30.03
N TYR A 407 -17.17 -2.66 -29.39
CA TYR A 407 -18.36 -3.21 -30.03
C TYR A 407 -18.80 -2.28 -31.17
N ASP A 408 -18.63 -2.78 -32.39
CA ASP A 408 -19.12 -2.19 -33.64
C ASP A 408 -19.96 -3.26 -34.33
N THR A 409 -21.28 -3.01 -34.42
CA THR A 409 -22.25 -3.89 -35.08
C THR A 409 -21.91 -4.19 -36.54
N ARG A 410 -21.01 -3.41 -37.17
CA ARG A 410 -20.58 -3.62 -38.56
C ARG A 410 -19.45 -4.64 -38.72
N SER A 411 -18.75 -5.03 -37.64
CA SER A 411 -17.51 -5.81 -37.77
C SER A 411 -17.38 -7.08 -36.91
N THR A 412 -18.48 -7.65 -36.41
CA THR A 412 -18.42 -8.99 -35.78
C THR A 412 -19.12 -10.06 -36.61
N HIS A 413 -18.38 -10.59 -37.58
CA HIS A 413 -18.55 -11.97 -38.04
C HIS A 413 -18.30 -12.93 -36.86
N PHE A 414 -19.34 -13.30 -36.10
CA PHE A 414 -19.24 -14.42 -35.15
C PHE A 414 -20.59 -15.13 -34.86
N PHE A 415 -21.53 -15.08 -35.81
CA PHE A 415 -22.62 -16.06 -35.91
C PHE A 415 -22.50 -16.81 -37.24
N ARG A 416 -21.57 -17.76 -37.29
CA ARG A 416 -21.55 -18.82 -38.30
C ARG A 416 -21.25 -20.15 -37.61
N HIS A 417 -22.07 -20.52 -36.62
CA HIS A 417 -22.13 -21.91 -36.22
C HIS A 417 -23.03 -22.65 -37.23
N SER A 418 -22.38 -23.46 -38.06
CA SER A 418 -22.94 -24.71 -38.58
C SER A 418 -24.41 -24.66 -39.00
N PHE A 419 -24.73 -24.06 -40.14
CA PHE A 419 -25.74 -24.58 -41.06
C PHE A 419 -25.43 -24.04 -42.48
N THR A 420 -25.29 -24.97 -43.40
CA THR A 420 -25.03 -24.79 -44.82
C THR A 420 -26.28 -24.29 -45.56
N THR A 421 -26.03 -23.53 -46.65
CA THR A 421 -26.83 -23.40 -47.88
C THR A 421 -28.25 -22.80 -47.78
N THR A 422 -28.40 -21.52 -48.16
CA THR A 422 -29.11 -21.05 -49.38
C THR A 422 -29.24 -19.52 -49.41
N SER A 423 -28.85 -18.93 -50.54
CA SER A 423 -29.12 -17.59 -51.12
C SER A 423 -29.31 -16.33 -50.25
N PRO A 424 -28.62 -15.21 -50.58
CA PRO A 424 -28.88 -13.89 -50.02
C PRO A 424 -29.98 -13.20 -50.85
N ASN A 425 -31.16 -12.97 -50.25
CA ASN A 425 -32.15 -11.97 -50.68
C ASN A 425 -33.39 -12.14 -49.79
N LEU A 426 -33.49 -11.37 -48.68
CA LEU A 426 -34.73 -11.01 -47.97
C LEU A 426 -34.40 -10.39 -46.59
N LEU A 427 -33.88 -9.15 -46.57
CA LEU A 427 -33.88 -8.33 -45.35
C LEU A 427 -34.16 -6.85 -45.70
N HIS A 428 -35.21 -6.65 -46.50
CA HIS A 428 -35.86 -5.35 -46.64
C HIS A 428 -37.27 -5.30 -45.99
N ASP A 429 -37.74 -6.40 -45.40
CA ASP A 429 -39.11 -6.56 -44.90
C ASP A 429 -39.19 -7.03 -43.44
N THR A 430 -38.66 -6.27 -42.49
CA THR A 430 -38.97 -6.45 -41.05
C THR A 430 -39.09 -5.13 -40.29
N ARG A 431 -39.66 -4.10 -40.92
CA ARG A 431 -40.11 -2.87 -40.24
C ARG A 431 -41.61 -2.84 -39.91
N ASN A 432 -42.39 -3.87 -40.26
CA ASN A 432 -43.86 -3.81 -40.24
C ASN A 432 -44.58 -4.95 -39.51
N LEU A 433 -44.03 -5.54 -38.45
CA LEU A 433 -44.76 -6.54 -37.66
C LEU A 433 -44.43 -6.45 -36.17
N LEU A 434 -44.93 -5.41 -35.49
CA LEU A 434 -45.12 -5.38 -34.03
C LEU A 434 -46.06 -4.23 -33.64
N PHE A 435 -47.25 -4.20 -34.24
CA PHE A 435 -48.41 -3.50 -33.68
C PHE A 435 -49.66 -4.27 -34.06
N ASP A 436 -50.15 -5.10 -33.13
CA ASP A 436 -51.56 -5.48 -33.12
C ASP A 436 -52.01 -5.50 -31.64
N GLN A 437 -52.66 -4.41 -31.24
CA GLN A 437 -53.47 -4.36 -30.02
C GLN A 437 -54.93 -4.72 -30.38
N PRO A 438 -55.66 -5.45 -29.51
CA PRO A 438 -57.05 -5.76 -29.75
C PRO A 438 -57.94 -4.52 -29.62
N ARG A 439 -58.89 -4.40 -30.56
CA ARG A 439 -59.85 -3.31 -30.71
C ARG A 439 -60.78 -3.17 -29.50
N GLY A 440 -60.81 -1.98 -28.91
CA GLY A 440 -61.92 -1.46 -28.09
C GLY A 440 -62.24 -0.02 -28.52
N ARG A 441 -63.47 0.21 -28.98
CA ARG A 441 -64.01 1.50 -29.44
C ARG A 441 -63.79 2.63 -28.43
N SER A 442 -63.33 3.79 -28.88
CA SER A 442 -63.92 5.10 -28.52
C SER A 442 -63.37 6.23 -29.40
N GLU A 443 -64.17 7.27 -29.50
CA GLU A 443 -64.27 8.19 -30.62
C GLU A 443 -63.20 9.30 -30.67
N THR A 444 -63.02 9.77 -31.90
CA THR A 444 -62.36 11.00 -32.34
C THR A 444 -62.44 12.19 -31.38
N ARG A 445 -61.33 12.92 -31.21
CA ARG A 445 -61.32 14.40 -31.31
C ARG A 445 -59.91 14.96 -31.51
N LYS A 446 -59.87 16.02 -32.31
CA LYS A 446 -58.71 16.65 -32.96
C LYS A 446 -57.79 17.37 -31.97
N MET A 447 -56.54 17.53 -32.41
CA MET A 447 -55.46 18.28 -31.78
C MET A 447 -55.56 19.74 -32.23
N ASP A 448 -55.53 20.69 -31.29
CA ASP A 448 -55.28 22.10 -31.58
C ASP A 448 -53.96 22.54 -30.97
N SER A 449 -53.17 23.18 -31.83
CA SER A 449 -51.90 23.84 -31.60
C SER A 449 -52.09 25.19 -30.92
N ASN A 450 -51.32 25.48 -29.85
CA ASN A 450 -50.57 26.74 -29.72
C ASN A 450 -49.79 26.85 -28.40
N SER A 451 -48.73 27.66 -28.51
CA SER A 451 -47.98 28.37 -27.45
C SER A 451 -46.69 27.73 -26.92
N ARG A 452 -45.60 28.43 -27.30
CA ARG A 452 -44.29 28.45 -26.66
C ARG A 452 -44.39 28.99 -25.23
N ASN A 453 -43.40 28.61 -24.42
CA ASN A 453 -43.06 29.06 -23.06
C ASN A 453 -43.89 28.41 -21.95
N LEU A 454 -43.32 27.40 -21.28
CA LEU A 454 -43.64 27.11 -19.88
C LEU A 454 -42.44 26.49 -19.16
N ALA A 455 -42.20 27.04 -17.98
CA ALA A 455 -41.15 26.71 -17.04
C ALA A 455 -41.17 25.23 -16.60
N LEU A 456 -40.03 24.80 -16.04
CA LEU A 456 -39.88 23.54 -15.28
C LEU A 456 -41.10 23.31 -14.37
N PRO A 457 -41.85 22.21 -14.55
CA PRO A 457 -42.92 21.88 -13.64
C PRO A 457 -42.33 21.31 -12.34
N ASN A 458 -42.41 22.12 -11.27
CA ASN A 458 -42.52 21.61 -9.91
C ASN A 458 -43.78 20.73 -9.84
N ASN A 459 -43.64 19.42 -10.02
CA ASN A 459 -44.55 18.39 -9.48
C ASN A 459 -44.05 17.00 -9.86
N ILE A 460 -43.31 16.37 -8.95
CA ILE A 460 -43.08 14.93 -8.95
C ILE A 460 -44.41 14.26 -8.57
N PRO A 461 -44.89 13.24 -9.30
CA PRO A 461 -46.15 12.57 -8.99
C PRO A 461 -46.08 11.87 -7.63
N ALA A 462 -47.05 12.17 -6.77
CA ALA A 462 -47.32 11.47 -5.52
C ALA A 462 -47.84 10.04 -5.80
N ARG A 463 -46.97 9.13 -6.25
CA ARG A 463 -47.27 7.70 -6.31
C ARG A 463 -46.11 6.77 -5.97
N CYS A 464 -45.08 7.31 -5.30
CA CYS A 464 -44.03 6.55 -4.63
C CYS A 464 -44.03 6.76 -3.10
N MET A 465 -45.19 7.07 -2.53
CA MET A 465 -45.45 6.93 -1.10
C MET A 465 -46.52 5.88 -0.91
N ASN A 466 -46.12 4.60 -0.90
CA ASN A 466 -46.88 3.50 -0.31
C ASN A 466 -45.95 2.31 -0.08
N TYR A 467 -44.92 2.53 0.74
CA TYR A 467 -44.41 1.51 1.64
C TYR A 467 -44.56 2.09 3.04
N SER A 468 -45.64 1.71 3.71
CA SER A 468 -45.86 2.02 5.11
C SER A 468 -44.85 1.25 5.97
N PRO A 469 -44.02 1.90 6.80
CA PRO A 469 -43.29 1.20 7.84
C PRO A 469 -44.30 0.85 8.94
N ILE A 470 -44.71 -0.42 9.00
CA ILE A 470 -45.43 -0.94 10.17
C ILE A 470 -44.42 -1.07 11.31
N ARG A 471 -44.35 0.00 12.10
CA ARG A 471 -43.99 0.16 13.52
C ARG A 471 -43.25 1.48 13.67
N THR A 472 -43.98 2.49 14.16
CA THR A 472 -43.41 3.69 14.77
C THR A 472 -42.38 3.31 15.83
N PRO A 473 -41.09 3.66 15.68
CA PRO A 473 -40.20 3.74 16.83
C PRO A 473 -40.46 5.09 17.51
N SER A 474 -40.79 5.05 18.80
CA SER A 474 -41.05 6.20 19.67
C SER A 474 -39.77 6.97 20.05
N HIS A 475 -38.91 7.26 19.08
CA HIS A 475 -37.80 8.20 19.21
C HIS A 475 -37.58 8.84 17.85
N SER A 476 -37.68 10.17 17.78
CA SER A 476 -37.31 10.97 16.61
C SER A 476 -35.89 10.58 16.16
N SER A 477 -35.75 9.88 15.03
CA SER A 477 -34.45 9.50 14.48
C SER A 477 -33.78 10.77 13.96
N GLN A 478 -33.00 11.42 14.82
CA GLN A 478 -32.20 12.56 14.43
C GLN A 478 -31.09 12.06 13.49
N VAL A 479 -30.83 12.82 12.44
CA VAL A 479 -29.83 12.53 11.42
C VAL A 479 -28.79 13.64 11.46
N ASP A 480 -27.55 13.32 11.10
CA ASP A 480 -26.48 14.30 11.02
C ASP A 480 -26.75 15.39 9.95
N ARG A 481 -25.91 16.42 9.92
CA ARG A 481 -26.06 17.53 8.95
C ARG A 481 -25.98 17.09 7.49
N THR A 482 -25.30 15.98 7.19
CA THR A 482 -25.22 15.46 5.83
C THR A 482 -26.45 14.64 5.43
N GLY A 483 -27.28 14.22 6.40
CA GLY A 483 -28.40 13.32 6.16
C GLY A 483 -27.99 11.85 5.99
N SER A 484 -26.73 11.51 6.26
CA SER A 484 -26.18 10.17 5.99
C SER A 484 -26.24 9.24 7.20
N PHE A 485 -26.04 9.76 8.42
CA PHE A 485 -25.85 8.94 9.61
C PHE A 485 -26.86 9.27 10.72
N HIS A 486 -27.24 8.26 11.49
CA HIS A 486 -28.04 8.46 12.71
C HIS A 486 -27.23 9.23 13.75
N TRP A 487 -27.87 10.22 14.37
CA TRP A 487 -27.24 11.13 15.33
C TRP A 487 -28.03 11.17 16.66
N VAL A 488 -27.31 11.37 17.76
CA VAL A 488 -27.87 11.55 19.11
C VAL A 488 -27.12 12.68 19.82
N PRO A 489 -27.77 13.44 20.72
CA PRO A 489 -27.08 14.36 21.62
C PRO A 489 -26.01 13.67 22.46
N ASP A 490 -25.04 14.45 22.93
CA ASP A 490 -23.87 13.98 23.66
C ASP A 490 -24.23 13.08 24.85
N ILE A 491 -23.82 11.80 24.78
CA ILE A 491 -23.97 10.83 25.86
C ILE A 491 -22.69 10.82 26.71
N PRO A 492 -22.76 11.02 28.04
CA PRO A 492 -21.58 10.88 28.90
C PRO A 492 -21.12 9.43 28.99
N LEU A 493 -19.80 9.22 29.09
CA LEU A 493 -19.19 7.87 29.11
C LEU A 493 -19.80 6.97 30.20
N THR A 494 -20.04 7.52 31.39
CA THR A 494 -20.60 6.79 32.55
C THR A 494 -21.96 6.15 32.28
N ARG A 495 -22.74 6.69 31.34
CA ARG A 495 -24.05 6.14 30.95
C ARG A 495 -23.93 4.99 29.96
N ALA A 496 -22.84 4.95 29.19
CA ALA A 496 -22.58 3.90 28.20
C ALA A 496 -21.79 2.74 28.79
N THR A 497 -21.01 2.98 29.86
CA THR A 497 -20.26 1.95 30.58
C THR A 497 -21.16 1.14 31.51
N LEU A 498 -21.09 -0.18 31.40
CA LEU A 498 -21.84 -1.16 32.17
C LEU A 498 -20.87 -2.14 32.83
N SER A 499 -21.22 -2.62 34.02
CA SER A 499 -20.57 -3.80 34.59
C SER A 499 -21.13 -5.09 33.98
N PRO A 500 -20.40 -6.22 34.02
CA PRO A 500 -20.89 -7.50 33.49
C PRO A 500 -22.25 -7.91 34.09
N ASN A 501 -22.47 -7.66 35.38
CA ASN A 501 -23.75 -7.95 36.03
C ASN A 501 -24.90 -7.08 35.52
N GLN A 502 -24.64 -5.80 35.23
CA GLN A 502 -25.62 -4.92 34.62
C GLN A 502 -25.90 -5.31 33.17
N ALA A 503 -24.87 -5.72 32.43
CA ALA A 503 -25.00 -6.22 31.07
C ALA A 503 -25.90 -7.47 31.02
N ALA A 504 -25.72 -8.41 31.95
CA ALA A 504 -26.55 -9.62 32.03
C ALA A 504 -28.04 -9.33 32.32
N SER A 505 -28.36 -8.18 32.93
CA SER A 505 -29.74 -7.74 33.15
C SER A 505 -30.39 -7.14 31.89
N LEU A 506 -29.59 -6.70 30.92
CA LEU A 506 -30.05 -6.11 29.68
C LEU A 506 -30.19 -7.19 28.60
N ASN A 507 -31.39 -7.29 28.03
CA ASN A 507 -31.69 -8.32 27.03
C ASN A 507 -31.17 -7.92 25.63
N PHE A 508 -29.92 -8.27 25.33
CA PHE A 508 -29.29 -7.99 24.03
C PHE A 508 -29.61 -9.05 22.97
N ASN A 509 -30.59 -8.76 22.10
CA ASN A 509 -30.93 -9.66 20.98
C ASN A 509 -30.41 -9.16 19.62
N ARG A 510 -29.76 -10.05 18.85
CA ARG A 510 -29.22 -9.77 17.51
C ARG A 510 -28.31 -8.53 17.48
N HIS A 511 -27.56 -8.33 18.54
CA HIS A 511 -26.60 -7.24 18.69
C HIS A 511 -25.28 -7.57 17.97
N PHE A 512 -24.43 -6.55 17.81
CA PHE A 512 -23.04 -6.75 17.36
C PHE A 512 -22.12 -6.72 18.57
N LEU A 513 -21.28 -7.75 18.70
CA LEU A 513 -20.30 -7.85 19.76
C LEU A 513 -18.91 -7.50 19.22
N VAL A 514 -18.23 -6.57 19.87
CA VAL A 514 -16.85 -6.20 19.57
C VAL A 514 -16.00 -6.53 20.78
N CYS A 515 -15.20 -7.58 20.68
CA CYS A 515 -14.25 -8.00 21.69
C CYS A 515 -12.90 -7.35 21.42
N VAL A 516 -12.42 -6.52 22.34
CA VAL A 516 -11.10 -5.89 22.21
C VAL A 516 -10.10 -6.65 23.07
N ALA A 517 -9.32 -7.52 22.43
CA ALA A 517 -8.38 -8.42 23.09
C ALA A 517 -7.01 -7.73 23.25
N GLY A 518 -6.65 -7.34 24.48
CA GLY A 518 -5.38 -6.69 24.78
C GLY A 518 -5.34 -5.95 26.13
N LYS A 519 -4.15 -5.67 26.64
CA LYS A 519 -3.93 -4.76 27.79
C LYS A 519 -3.40 -3.40 27.29
N SER A 520 -3.59 -2.34 28.06
CA SER A 520 -3.39 -0.95 27.64
C SER A 520 -2.02 -0.65 26.99
N THR A 521 -2.03 -0.09 25.80
CA THR A 521 -1.08 0.98 25.43
C THR A 521 -1.87 2.11 24.76
N ASN A 522 -1.39 3.35 24.91
CA ASN A 522 -2.04 4.63 24.56
C ASN A 522 -2.35 4.85 23.06
N GLY A 523 -2.47 3.79 22.24
CA GLY A 523 -2.86 3.90 20.83
C GLY A 523 -4.39 3.96 20.70
N PRO A 524 -4.95 4.90 19.91
CA PRO A 524 -6.39 4.96 19.68
C PRO A 524 -6.86 3.75 18.85
N LEU A 525 -7.94 3.08 19.26
CA LEU A 525 -8.55 1.97 18.49
C LEU A 525 -9.31 2.47 17.25
N ASN A 526 -9.70 3.75 17.26
CA ASN A 526 -10.45 4.44 16.20
C ASN A 526 -11.70 3.66 15.76
N LEU A 527 -12.44 3.16 16.75
CA LEU A 527 -13.70 2.44 16.57
C LEU A 527 -14.75 3.25 15.80
N GLU A 528 -14.60 4.57 15.71
CA GLU A 528 -15.39 5.43 14.83
C GLU A 528 -15.48 4.88 13.41
N ASN A 529 -14.34 4.46 12.82
CA ASN A 529 -14.30 3.93 11.45
C ASN A 529 -15.04 2.59 11.32
N PHE A 530 -15.16 1.83 12.40
CA PHE A 530 -15.91 0.57 12.45
C PHE A 530 -17.41 0.81 12.65
N ILE A 531 -17.77 1.73 13.54
CA ILE A 531 -19.16 1.95 13.94
C ILE A 531 -19.92 2.80 12.93
N MET A 532 -19.27 3.80 12.32
CA MET A 532 -19.90 4.71 11.36
C MET A 532 -20.63 3.99 10.20
N PRO A 533 -20.02 3.00 9.50
CA PRO A 533 -20.72 2.25 8.45
C PRO A 533 -21.99 1.53 8.94
N LEU A 534 -22.03 1.09 10.20
CA LEU A 534 -23.18 0.39 10.81
C LEU A 534 -24.31 1.34 11.25
N ARG A 535 -24.12 2.65 11.12
CA ARG A 535 -25.03 3.70 11.60
C ARG A 535 -25.58 4.56 10.47
N PHE A 536 -25.61 4.05 9.25
CA PHE A 536 -26.20 4.74 8.11
C PHE A 536 -27.73 4.89 8.26
N HIS A 537 -28.30 6.01 7.81
CA HIS A 537 -29.70 6.36 8.03
C HIS A 537 -30.71 5.31 7.49
N TRP A 538 -30.43 4.65 6.35
CA TRP A 538 -31.31 3.64 5.75
C TRP A 538 -31.23 2.29 6.45
N GLN A 539 -30.23 2.09 7.32
CA GLN A 539 -30.05 0.87 8.05
C GLN A 539 -30.76 0.92 9.41
N ARG A 540 -31.38 -0.21 9.78
CA ARG A 540 -31.94 -0.39 11.13
C ARG A 540 -30.81 -0.41 12.16
N VAL A 541 -30.86 0.51 13.11
CA VAL A 541 -29.91 0.58 14.22
C VAL A 541 -30.01 -0.69 15.07
N ARG A 542 -28.89 -1.39 15.24
CA ARG A 542 -28.70 -2.52 16.15
C ARG A 542 -27.77 -2.12 17.28
N ASP A 543 -27.96 -2.72 18.44
CA ASP A 543 -27.13 -2.43 19.61
C ASP A 543 -25.71 -2.95 19.36
N ILE A 544 -24.71 -2.15 19.69
CA ILE A 544 -23.29 -2.54 19.64
C ILE A 544 -22.80 -2.62 21.08
N VAL A 545 -22.29 -3.79 21.45
CA VAL A 545 -21.68 -4.04 22.76
C VAL A 545 -20.19 -4.22 22.55
N ILE A 546 -19.39 -3.36 23.19
CA ILE A 546 -17.93 -3.42 23.17
C ILE A 546 -17.48 -4.03 24.49
N LEU A 547 -16.83 -5.19 24.43
CA LEU A 547 -16.27 -5.89 25.57
C LEU A 547 -14.75 -5.67 25.61
N GLY A 548 -14.25 -5.08 26.69
CA GLY A 548 -12.84 -4.86 26.92
C GLY A 548 -12.62 -4.07 28.21
N ASP A 549 -11.35 -3.84 28.55
CA ASP A 549 -10.98 -3.02 29.70
C ASP A 549 -11.50 -1.59 29.51
N SER A 550 -12.26 -1.07 30.48
CA SER A 550 -12.78 0.30 30.49
C SER A 550 -11.67 1.34 30.37
N HIS A 551 -10.46 1.05 30.83
CA HIS A 551 -9.29 1.91 30.64
C HIS A 551 -8.79 1.97 29.19
N LEU A 552 -9.10 0.97 28.37
CA LEU A 552 -8.71 0.90 26.97
C LEU A 552 -9.57 1.84 26.10
N ILE A 553 -10.86 1.94 26.39
CA ILE A 553 -11.78 2.88 25.73
C ILE A 553 -11.72 4.21 26.47
N GLY A 554 -10.57 4.88 26.32
CA GLY A 554 -10.30 6.13 27.00
C GLY A 554 -11.28 7.26 26.63
N PRO A 555 -11.30 8.36 27.42
CA PRO A 555 -12.17 9.51 27.16
C PRO A 555 -11.93 10.13 25.78
N LEU A 556 -10.70 10.04 25.26
CA LEU A 556 -10.32 10.55 23.93
C LEU A 556 -11.04 9.82 22.79
N GLU A 557 -11.30 8.52 22.93
CA GLU A 557 -12.03 7.75 21.93
C GLU A 557 -13.54 7.98 22.05
N TRP A 558 -14.05 8.07 23.28
CA TRP A 558 -15.47 8.33 23.51
C TRP A 558 -15.94 9.68 22.95
N VAL A 559 -15.08 10.70 22.94
CA VAL A 559 -15.38 12.00 22.31
C VAL A 559 -15.83 11.85 20.85
N LYS A 560 -15.32 10.83 20.14
CA LYS A 560 -15.69 10.54 18.74
C LYS A 560 -16.99 9.73 18.63
N LEU A 561 -17.31 8.92 19.64
CA LEU A 561 -18.45 7.99 19.61
C LEU A 561 -19.72 8.55 20.29
N LYS A 562 -19.60 9.58 21.14
CA LYS A 562 -20.69 10.11 21.98
C LYS A 562 -21.97 10.52 21.23
N ASN A 563 -21.87 10.78 19.93
CA ASN A 563 -22.97 11.25 19.08
C ASN A 563 -23.70 10.12 18.33
N LEU A 564 -23.31 8.86 18.56
CA LEU A 564 -23.87 7.70 17.88
C LEU A 564 -24.85 6.93 18.80
N PRO A 565 -26.00 6.47 18.29
CA PRO A 565 -26.98 5.77 19.09
C PRO A 565 -26.56 4.36 19.48
N ARG A 566 -27.03 3.91 20.66
CA ARG A 566 -27.06 2.50 21.10
C ARG A 566 -25.69 1.82 21.07
N ILE A 567 -24.75 2.42 21.80
CA ILE A 567 -23.42 1.89 22.05
C ILE A 567 -23.32 1.62 23.55
N PHE A 568 -22.91 0.40 23.89
CA PHE A 568 -22.71 -0.06 25.25
C PHE A 568 -21.27 -0.55 25.40
N ILE A 569 -20.59 -0.13 26.47
CA ILE A 569 -19.24 -0.55 26.82
C ILE A 569 -19.36 -1.42 28.05
N VAL A 570 -18.86 -2.66 27.99
CA VAL A 570 -18.85 -3.59 29.12
C VAL A 570 -17.41 -3.77 29.56
N ASP A 571 -17.16 -3.40 30.81
CA ASP A 571 -15.84 -3.55 31.43
C ASP A 571 -15.60 -5.02 31.79
N GLY A 572 -14.72 -5.70 31.07
CA GLY A 572 -14.47 -7.12 31.24
C GLY A 572 -13.37 -7.66 30.32
N ASP A 573 -12.96 -8.91 30.56
CA ASP A 573 -11.95 -9.57 29.73
C ASP A 573 -12.63 -10.42 28.64
N PRO A 574 -12.37 -10.17 27.35
CA PRO A 574 -12.93 -11.00 26.28
C PRO A 574 -12.42 -12.45 26.28
N CYS A 575 -11.39 -12.78 27.06
CA CYS A 575 -10.95 -14.17 27.27
C CYS A 575 -11.79 -14.91 28.32
N SER A 576 -12.54 -14.20 29.16
CA SER A 576 -13.35 -14.76 30.25
C SER A 576 -14.69 -15.28 29.73
N PHE A 577 -15.01 -16.53 30.07
CA PHE A 577 -16.30 -17.14 29.70
C PHE A 577 -17.50 -16.47 30.38
N ASN A 578 -17.33 -16.02 31.63
CA ASN A 578 -18.42 -15.37 32.37
C ASN A 578 -18.81 -14.05 31.73
N ASP A 579 -17.83 -13.26 31.29
CA ASP A 579 -18.06 -11.96 30.67
C ASP A 579 -18.72 -12.13 29.30
N LEU A 580 -18.28 -13.10 28.50
CA LEU A 580 -18.92 -13.46 27.23
C LEU A 580 -20.37 -13.92 27.40
N HIS A 581 -20.67 -14.64 28.48
CA HIS A 581 -22.04 -15.06 28.79
C HIS A 581 -22.91 -13.87 29.23
N SER A 582 -22.34 -12.93 30.00
CA SER A 582 -23.02 -11.71 30.45
C SER A 582 -23.46 -10.79 29.31
N VAL A 583 -22.73 -10.84 28.19
CA VAL A 583 -23.04 -10.07 26.97
C VAL A 583 -23.97 -10.83 26.01
N HIS A 584 -24.41 -12.04 26.37
CA HIS A 584 -25.26 -12.89 25.54
C HIS A 584 -24.65 -13.21 24.16
N LEU A 585 -23.39 -13.65 24.14
CA LEU A 585 -22.66 -14.03 22.91
C LEU A 585 -23.49 -14.91 21.96
N CYS A 586 -24.28 -15.85 22.46
CA CYS A 586 -25.04 -16.78 21.62
C CYS A 586 -26.28 -16.17 20.95
N GLN A 587 -26.71 -14.99 21.40
CA GLN A 587 -27.78 -14.20 20.78
C GLN A 587 -27.24 -13.11 19.85
N CYS A 588 -25.91 -12.95 19.75
CA CYS A 588 -25.29 -11.96 18.88
C CYS A 588 -25.38 -12.38 17.41
N ASN A 589 -25.46 -11.40 16.50
CA ASN A 589 -25.50 -11.68 15.06
C ASN A 589 -24.09 -11.88 14.49
N ALA A 590 -23.14 -11.07 14.97
CA ALA A 590 -21.74 -11.15 14.59
C ALA A 590 -20.87 -10.73 15.77
N CYS A 591 -19.74 -11.41 15.91
CA CYS A 591 -18.70 -11.14 16.87
C CYS A 591 -17.41 -10.77 16.14
N VAL A 592 -16.82 -9.63 16.50
CA VAL A 592 -15.56 -9.15 15.96
C VAL A 592 -14.52 -9.12 17.06
N VAL A 593 -13.39 -9.78 16.85
CA VAL A 593 -12.25 -9.75 17.77
C VAL A 593 -11.19 -8.83 17.19
N LEU A 594 -10.93 -7.73 17.89
CA LEU A 594 -9.88 -6.77 17.56
C LEU A 594 -8.65 -7.07 18.41
N GLY A 595 -7.54 -7.38 17.74
CA GLY A 595 -6.27 -7.74 18.36
C GLY A 595 -5.42 -6.52 18.68
N TYR A 596 -5.23 -6.24 19.97
CA TYR A 596 -4.32 -5.20 20.43
C TYR A 596 -3.21 -5.79 21.30
N SER A 597 -2.01 -5.88 20.73
CA SER A 597 -0.84 -6.31 21.51
C SER A 597 -0.39 -5.16 22.41
N ALA A 598 -0.48 -5.38 23.72
CA ALA A 598 0.31 -4.64 24.71
C ALA A 598 1.77 -5.07 24.54
N GLU A 599 2.62 -4.22 23.98
CA GLU A 599 4.05 -4.45 24.09
C GLU A 599 4.49 -3.94 25.46
N GLU A 600 4.86 -4.86 26.35
CA GLU A 600 5.63 -4.52 27.53
C GLU A 600 6.93 -3.83 27.07
N PRO A 601 7.29 -2.68 27.65
CA PRO A 601 8.41 -1.83 27.20
C PRO A 601 9.81 -2.48 27.25
N HIS A 602 9.91 -3.76 27.67
CA HIS A 602 11.17 -4.48 27.86
C HIS A 602 11.37 -5.75 27.02
N SER A 603 10.45 -6.11 26.12
CA SER A 603 10.63 -7.28 25.24
C SER A 603 11.08 -6.86 23.83
N GLN A 604 12.38 -6.63 23.67
CA GLN A 604 13.02 -6.26 22.39
C GLN A 604 13.01 -7.37 21.31
N CYS A 605 12.39 -8.52 21.55
CA CYS A 605 12.26 -9.57 20.54
C CYS A 605 11.01 -10.41 20.82
N VAL A 606 9.85 -9.96 20.37
CA VAL A 606 8.69 -10.84 20.22
C VAL A 606 8.68 -11.28 18.76
N ASP A 607 8.84 -12.59 18.53
CA ASP A 607 8.75 -13.17 17.19
C ASP A 607 7.49 -12.64 16.48
N PRO A 608 7.58 -12.28 15.18
CA PRO A 608 6.43 -11.76 14.43
C PRO A 608 5.25 -12.75 14.39
N SER A 609 5.50 -14.04 14.59
CA SER A 609 4.48 -15.08 14.71
C SER A 609 3.67 -15.03 16.01
N LEU A 610 4.21 -14.43 17.08
CA LEU A 610 3.57 -14.37 18.41
C LEU A 610 2.71 -13.13 18.63
N GLN A 611 2.69 -12.19 17.67
CA GLN A 611 1.94 -10.94 17.79
C GLN A 611 0.42 -11.13 17.94
N ASP A 612 -0.13 -12.18 17.32
CA ASP A 612 -1.57 -12.45 17.29
C ASP A 612 -2.03 -13.47 18.35
N ARG A 613 -1.17 -13.83 19.31
CA ARG A 613 -1.45 -14.92 20.28
C ARG A 613 -2.73 -14.70 21.10
N VAL A 614 -2.97 -13.48 21.57
CA VAL A 614 -4.11 -13.15 22.45
C VAL A 614 -5.40 -13.13 21.62
N THR A 615 -5.35 -12.54 20.42
CA THR A 615 -6.48 -12.51 19.50
C THR A 615 -6.93 -13.90 19.10
N LEU A 616 -5.97 -14.77 18.74
CA LEU A 616 -6.25 -16.16 18.37
C LEU A 616 -6.80 -16.96 19.55
N LEU A 617 -6.24 -16.78 20.74
CA LEU A 617 -6.76 -17.42 21.96
C LEU A 617 -8.21 -17.02 22.25
N CYS A 618 -8.52 -15.72 22.18
CA CYS A 618 -9.88 -15.21 22.34
C CYS A 618 -10.83 -15.80 21.29
N ALA A 619 -10.42 -15.84 20.02
CA ALA A 619 -11.20 -16.42 18.94
C ALA A 619 -11.46 -17.94 19.14
N MET A 620 -10.45 -18.68 19.60
CA MET A 620 -10.58 -20.10 19.94
C MET A 620 -11.54 -20.33 21.12
N ASN A 621 -11.46 -19.49 22.15
CA ASN A 621 -12.37 -19.55 23.31
C ASN A 621 -13.83 -19.29 22.89
N ILE A 622 -14.06 -18.24 22.11
CA ILE A 622 -15.39 -17.92 21.55
C ILE A 622 -15.93 -19.09 20.72
N ARG A 623 -15.09 -19.65 19.83
CA ARG A 623 -15.49 -20.78 18.99
C ARG A 623 -15.80 -22.03 19.80
N SER A 624 -15.04 -22.31 20.86
CA SER A 624 -15.29 -23.42 21.77
C SER A 624 -16.64 -23.28 22.49
N LEU A 625 -16.99 -22.07 22.94
CA LEU A 625 -18.27 -21.79 23.58
C LEU A 625 -19.43 -21.95 22.59
N LEU A 626 -19.33 -21.37 21.39
CA LEU A 626 -20.35 -21.48 20.35
C LEU A 626 -20.59 -22.93 19.91
N GLN A 627 -19.53 -23.75 19.87
CA GLN A 627 -19.64 -25.17 19.55
C GLN A 627 -20.38 -25.96 20.64
N LYS A 628 -20.17 -25.62 21.93
CA LYS A 628 -20.90 -26.25 23.05
C LYS A 628 -22.40 -25.93 23.00
N GLU A 629 -22.76 -24.70 22.64
CA GLU A 629 -24.14 -24.24 22.61
C GLU A 629 -24.83 -24.45 21.24
N GLN A 630 -24.15 -25.05 20.25
CA GLN A 630 -24.65 -25.31 18.89
C GLN A 630 -25.19 -24.07 18.16
N HIS A 631 -24.70 -22.88 18.49
CA HIS A 631 -25.12 -21.63 17.87
C HIS A 631 -24.17 -21.18 16.76
N LEU A 632 -24.74 -20.77 15.64
CA LEU A 632 -23.98 -20.31 14.47
C LEU A 632 -23.88 -18.79 14.50
N VAL A 633 -22.80 -18.30 15.12
CA VAL A 633 -22.46 -16.87 15.15
C VAL A 633 -21.31 -16.60 14.18
N HIS A 634 -21.42 -15.52 13.42
CA HIS A 634 -20.34 -15.10 12.53
C HIS A 634 -19.20 -14.46 13.34
N LEU A 635 -18.01 -15.08 13.29
CA LEU A 635 -16.81 -14.61 13.97
C LEU A 635 -15.81 -14.03 12.96
N THR A 636 -15.38 -12.79 13.17
CA THR A 636 -14.30 -12.15 12.40
C THR A 636 -13.16 -11.76 13.33
N THR A 637 -11.92 -12.04 12.95
CA THR A 637 -10.75 -11.76 13.77
C THR A 637 -9.75 -10.87 13.03
N GLU A 638 -9.27 -9.82 13.68
CA GLU A 638 -8.16 -9.03 13.17
C GLU A 638 -6.83 -9.76 13.41
N LEU A 639 -6.06 -9.98 12.35
CA LEU A 639 -4.71 -10.53 12.43
C LEU A 639 -3.71 -9.52 11.88
N ARG A 640 -2.57 -9.38 12.56
CA ARG A 640 -1.46 -8.53 12.12
C ARG A 640 -0.54 -9.29 11.17
N MET A 641 -0.41 -10.60 11.33
CA MET A 641 0.42 -11.46 10.50
C MET A 641 -0.44 -12.25 9.50
N SER A 642 0.00 -12.28 8.24
CA SER A 642 -0.65 -13.12 7.23
C SER A 642 -0.30 -14.59 7.48
N ILE A 643 -1.20 -15.34 8.12
CA ILE A 643 -1.04 -16.79 8.28
C ILE A 643 -1.11 -17.41 6.89
N ARG A 644 0.04 -17.80 6.34
CA ARG A 644 0.08 -18.72 5.20
C ARG A 644 -0.21 -20.10 5.74
N PHE A 645 -1.45 -20.55 5.60
CA PHE A 645 -1.73 -21.99 5.67
C PHE A 645 -0.92 -22.65 4.56
N ILE A 646 0.09 -23.43 4.98
CA ILE A 646 0.97 -24.22 4.10
C ILE A 646 0.13 -25.31 3.42
#